data_AF-A0A3R9LRR7-F1
#
_entry.id   AF-A0A3R9LRR7-F1
#
_cell.length_a   1.000
_cell.length_b   1.000
_cell.length_c   1.000
_cell.angle_alpha   90.00
_cell.angle_beta   90.00
_cell.angle_gamma   90.00
#
_symmetry.space_group_name_H-M   'P 1'
#
loop_
_entity.id
_entity.type
_entity.pdbx_description
1 polymer ?
#
loop_
_entity_poly.entity_id
_entity_poly.type
_entity_poly.pdbx_seq_one_letter_code
_entity_poly.pdbx_strand_id
1 'polypeptide(L)'
;MFILIGLLLFLLFLIFINLFINGCSKLDLVIVTGYLYLLCKLIFTSIQNLDVTLIIILIFYSISDILWGLRIVGLSIPLVQNIILKYINLKDYLKYKISIHMRDISEIVLLLLLITSIYVQEFFKVPTVSFQNTDTNIVELISFEIGVFSLYGIYVGFLQFLTENDKAYYLGVSKTKFMLDKSIWSRFTRAKFFHILLFLTVAMPVLSNFIHQTNYLGYIWQASSGIVIIIYIYLLKLNISVAYNVFRLNAEGIHKKIQKQDSSSSEMKKIRELRKTSVDEEISISLQREMKELFWKVYKKPDEYVDDFVSVFLENRFLLIDVEERNDFAYSIFHEEYWKNYNLAYSIDEYLEKLSSTQISEFYKFYRKYCKYKWEFLKKFQDNILSNTWKELIEQDLRVFQSLEKKDDTFEVLQIEETTRAHLRQSSDYKIKEYLFETLINNKPIKLNVIVDELKNELHSIKNSKDEKELQVINEDFLRFKLNQLFKLYEKGEREFSLPEFNKLSYEFDGSKRNDSYNSMFYSEICFNYLDRGRIEDFSQQKVKADDSEEQKKQKLKDQKIQKLILSMNEEYCLAFMLYQLLYTDGELWDNNINFYNTHIKKIMDENKNHQDYLFHKAKNILLSTNIRYRITGEFLDKVWNTRNDKINTITWFEKFGNRHRMSKFKILYIQWLLTERNYSPRNRFEDFKNNEFNNEICVEYFILTDKVTGLFTKDCYNLRKNDLQFMIEYILIEGDINLQYIARNLSLTGLFKLEYILKNNLKSSFNNRVIFDSMGEIKWLFNNSNNILDFYILKLIDSYYFNLYQDKEFINGFKSKLERQLNFNMTTEEYVDAISEKIYVFEIVSTSNKRAIVSKLNDILNTQNSKIDIKKTRRYRYK
;
A
#
# COMPACT_ATOMS: atom_id res chain seq x y z
N MET A 1 -71.77 -9.86 17.87
CA MET A 1 -71.57 -11.29 17.52
C MET A 1 -70.91 -11.44 16.15
N PHE A 2 -71.52 -10.99 15.05
CA PHE A 2 -70.93 -11.07 13.69
C PHE A 2 -69.54 -10.44 13.54
N ILE A 3 -69.28 -9.30 14.19
CA ILE A 3 -67.96 -8.65 14.20
C ILE A 3 -66.91 -9.54 14.90
N LEU A 4 -67.27 -10.20 16.00
CA LEU A 4 -66.37 -11.07 16.75
C LEU A 4 -66.07 -12.37 15.97
N ILE A 5 -67.07 -12.92 15.28
CA ILE A 5 -66.93 -14.07 14.39
C ILE A 5 -66.04 -13.72 13.20
N GLY A 6 -66.24 -12.55 12.57
CA GLY A 6 -65.37 -12.06 11.49
C GLY A 6 -63.93 -11.85 11.94
N LEU A 7 -63.72 -11.35 13.16
CA LEU A 7 -62.38 -11.12 13.71
C LEU A 7 -61.66 -12.43 14.06
N LEU A 8 -62.38 -13.44 14.60
CA LEU A 8 -61.85 -14.78 14.85
C LEU A 8 -61.51 -15.52 13.54
N LEU A 9 -62.36 -15.42 12.51
CA LEU A 9 -62.08 -16.00 11.17
C LEU A 9 -60.88 -15.33 10.49
N PHE A 10 -60.74 -14.01 10.63
CA PHE A 10 -59.59 -13.27 10.11
C PHE A 10 -58.27 -13.67 10.80
N LEU A 11 -58.29 -13.83 12.13
CA LEU A 11 -57.14 -14.31 12.90
C LEU A 11 -56.78 -15.77 12.55
N LEU A 12 -57.78 -16.63 12.38
CA LEU A 12 -57.58 -18.01 11.94
C LEU A 12 -56.95 -18.08 10.54
N PHE A 13 -57.41 -17.22 9.62
CA PHE A 13 -56.87 -17.10 8.27
C PHE A 13 -55.39 -16.67 8.26
N LEU A 14 -55.02 -15.70 9.10
CA LEU A 14 -53.64 -15.26 9.27
C LEU A 14 -52.73 -16.37 9.83
N ILE A 15 -53.24 -17.19 10.76
CA ILE A 15 -52.53 -18.36 11.30
C ILE A 15 -52.31 -19.41 10.22
N PHE A 16 -53.31 -19.65 9.34
CA PHE A 16 -53.16 -20.56 8.20
C PHE A 16 -52.10 -20.09 7.18
N ILE A 17 -51.99 -18.78 6.93
CA ILE A 17 -50.91 -18.22 6.11
C ILE A 17 -49.55 -18.45 6.76
N ASN A 18 -49.42 -18.23 8.07
CA ASN A 18 -48.19 -18.47 8.82
C ASN A 18 -47.76 -19.96 8.78
N LEU A 19 -48.72 -20.87 8.97
CA LEU A 19 -48.54 -22.33 8.86
C LEU A 19 -48.03 -22.76 7.48
N PHE A 20 -48.52 -22.12 6.42
CA PHE A 20 -48.11 -22.40 5.04
C PHE A 20 -46.67 -21.95 4.75
N ILE A 21 -46.19 -20.90 5.43
CA ILE A 21 -44.88 -20.29 5.19
C ILE A 21 -43.79 -20.93 6.07
N ASN A 22 -44.07 -21.20 7.35
CA ASN A 22 -43.06 -21.60 8.33
C ASN A 22 -43.10 -23.08 8.74
N GLY A 23 -44.06 -23.85 8.22
CA GLY A 23 -44.28 -25.25 8.62
C GLY A 23 -45.02 -25.38 9.95
N CYS A 24 -45.64 -26.55 10.18
CA CYS A 24 -46.55 -26.78 11.29
C CYS A 24 -45.83 -27.29 12.55
N SER A 25 -45.87 -26.52 13.64
CA SER A 25 -45.44 -26.99 14.96
C SER A 25 -46.60 -27.65 15.72
N LYS A 26 -46.29 -28.52 16.69
CA LYS A 26 -47.31 -29.15 17.55
C LYS A 26 -48.12 -28.13 18.36
N LEU A 27 -47.56 -26.94 18.61
CA LEU A 27 -48.20 -25.86 19.37
C LEU A 27 -49.22 -25.10 18.50
N ASP A 28 -48.95 -24.95 17.20
CA ASP A 28 -49.87 -24.32 16.24
C ASP A 28 -51.15 -25.13 16.07
N LEU A 29 -51.04 -26.46 16.13
CA LEU A 29 -52.18 -27.37 16.04
C LEU A 29 -53.12 -27.25 17.26
N VAL A 30 -52.55 -27.02 18.44
CA VAL A 30 -53.28 -26.73 19.71
C VAL A 30 -53.98 -25.37 19.64
N ILE A 31 -53.36 -24.39 18.99
CA ILE A 31 -53.91 -23.04 18.85
C ILE A 31 -55.04 -23.01 17.82
N VAL A 32 -54.90 -23.70 16.69
CA VAL A 32 -55.96 -23.85 15.68
C VAL A 32 -57.16 -24.59 16.28
N THR A 33 -56.94 -25.65 17.07
CA THR A 33 -58.03 -26.33 17.79
C THR A 33 -58.66 -25.43 18.85
N GLY A 34 -57.90 -24.58 19.55
CA GLY A 34 -58.41 -23.57 20.48
C GLY A 34 -59.31 -22.52 19.81
N TYR A 35 -58.91 -22.01 18.64
CA TYR A 35 -59.73 -21.08 17.86
C TYR A 35 -61.00 -21.74 17.30
N LEU A 36 -60.91 -22.98 16.79
CA LEU A 36 -62.07 -23.75 16.32
C LEU A 36 -63.05 -24.05 17.46
N TYR A 37 -62.55 -24.39 18.65
CA TYR A 37 -63.36 -24.57 19.85
C TYR A 37 -64.12 -23.31 20.24
N LEU A 38 -63.45 -22.13 20.23
CA LEU A 38 -64.10 -20.84 20.48
C LEU A 38 -65.14 -20.51 19.41
N LEU A 39 -64.86 -20.78 18.13
CA LEU A 39 -65.79 -20.52 17.03
C LEU A 39 -67.05 -21.38 17.15
N CYS A 40 -66.91 -22.67 17.47
CA CYS A 40 -68.03 -23.56 17.77
C CYS A 40 -68.81 -23.08 19.00
N LYS A 41 -68.14 -22.71 20.10
CA LYS A 41 -68.81 -22.21 21.31
C LYS A 41 -69.59 -20.92 21.04
N LEU A 42 -69.05 -20.02 20.21
CA LEU A 42 -69.71 -18.76 19.81
C LEU A 42 -70.92 -18.94 18.88
N ILE A 43 -70.95 -20.02 18.08
CA ILE A 43 -72.07 -20.34 17.19
C ILE A 43 -73.21 -21.00 17.97
N PHE A 44 -72.90 -21.82 18.99
CA PHE A 44 -73.89 -22.63 19.70
C PHE A 44 -74.33 -22.07 21.08
N THR A 45 -73.66 -21.06 21.65
CA THR A 45 -74.00 -20.51 22.99
C THR A 45 -73.94 -18.97 23.05
N SER A 46 -74.56 -18.37 24.10
CA SER A 46 -74.57 -16.91 24.31
C SER A 46 -73.19 -16.38 24.77
N ILE A 47 -72.91 -15.10 24.48
CA ILE A 47 -71.63 -14.41 24.74
C ILE A 47 -71.19 -14.46 26.22
N GLN A 48 -72.12 -14.71 27.16
CA GLN A 48 -71.83 -14.67 28.60
C GLN A 48 -71.00 -15.86 29.11
N ASN A 49 -70.84 -16.95 28.34
CA ASN A 49 -70.08 -18.15 28.74
C ASN A 49 -68.71 -18.30 28.04
N LEU A 50 -68.17 -17.21 27.48
CA LEU A 50 -66.86 -17.23 26.83
C LEU A 50 -65.73 -17.17 27.85
N ASP A 51 -64.79 -18.13 27.77
CA ASP A 51 -63.59 -18.15 28.60
C ASP A 51 -62.65 -17.00 28.20
N VAL A 52 -62.83 -15.85 28.86
CA VAL A 52 -62.07 -14.61 28.62
C VAL A 52 -60.56 -14.85 28.71
N THR A 53 -60.12 -15.75 29.59
CA THR A 53 -58.71 -16.16 29.74
C THR A 53 -58.17 -16.84 28.49
N LEU A 54 -58.95 -17.72 27.84
CA LEU A 54 -58.55 -18.42 26.62
C LEU A 54 -58.48 -17.43 25.44
N ILE A 55 -59.42 -16.49 25.36
CA ILE A 55 -59.43 -15.42 24.35
C ILE A 55 -58.20 -14.51 24.50
N ILE A 56 -57.86 -14.12 25.73
CA ILE A 56 -56.68 -13.28 25.99
C ILE A 56 -55.40 -14.01 25.59
N ILE A 57 -55.25 -15.30 25.93
CA ILE A 57 -54.08 -16.11 25.55
C ILE A 57 -53.94 -16.23 24.03
N LEU A 58 -55.05 -16.48 23.33
CA LEU A 58 -55.05 -16.62 21.87
C LEU A 58 -54.81 -15.28 21.15
N ILE A 59 -55.34 -14.17 21.66
CA ILE A 59 -55.05 -12.82 21.14
C ILE A 59 -53.57 -12.47 21.35
N PHE A 60 -53.01 -12.76 22.52
CA PHE A 60 -51.60 -12.47 22.82
C PHE A 60 -50.65 -13.23 21.90
N TYR A 61 -50.98 -14.51 21.62
CA TYR A 61 -50.21 -15.34 20.68
C TYR A 61 -50.34 -14.82 19.25
N SER A 62 -51.57 -14.52 18.79
CA SER A 62 -51.79 -13.99 17.45
C SER A 62 -51.16 -12.62 17.24
N ILE A 63 -51.10 -11.74 18.25
CA ILE A 63 -50.38 -10.46 18.18
C ILE A 63 -48.88 -10.68 18.03
N SER A 64 -48.30 -11.66 18.75
CA SER A 64 -46.87 -12.01 18.63
C SER A 64 -46.52 -12.46 17.20
N ASP A 65 -47.37 -13.29 16.58
CA ASP A 65 -47.17 -13.77 15.21
C ASP A 65 -47.47 -12.71 14.15
N ILE A 66 -48.48 -11.85 14.36
CA ILE A 66 -48.76 -10.67 13.52
C ILE A 66 -47.55 -9.73 13.51
N LEU A 67 -46.93 -9.49 14.68
CA LEU A 67 -45.72 -8.67 14.79
C LEU A 67 -44.51 -9.32 14.09
N TRP A 68 -44.45 -10.65 14.01
CA TRP A 68 -43.39 -11.37 13.30
C TRP A 68 -43.62 -11.42 11.78
N GLY A 69 -44.87 -11.64 11.35
CA GLY A 69 -45.28 -11.57 9.94
C GLY A 69 -45.14 -10.15 9.35
N LEU A 70 -45.50 -9.11 10.11
CA LEU A 70 -45.21 -7.71 9.77
C LEU A 70 -43.71 -7.43 9.70
N ARG A 71 -42.88 -8.16 10.45
CA ARG A 71 -41.42 -8.00 10.43
C ARG A 71 -40.79 -8.56 9.14
N ILE A 72 -41.37 -9.59 8.55
CA ILE A 72 -40.87 -10.23 7.32
C ILE A 72 -41.46 -9.53 6.08
N VAL A 73 -42.77 -9.29 6.06
CA VAL A 73 -43.45 -8.63 4.93
C VAL A 73 -43.24 -7.11 4.94
N GLY A 74 -43.03 -6.50 6.11
CA GLY A 74 -42.77 -5.07 6.23
C GLY A 74 -41.37 -4.64 5.80
N LEU A 75 -40.41 -5.58 5.65
CA LEU A 75 -39.08 -5.29 5.14
C LEU A 75 -39.05 -5.05 3.62
N SER A 76 -40.07 -5.50 2.87
CA SER A 76 -40.19 -5.27 1.43
C SER A 76 -40.99 -4.01 1.07
N ILE A 77 -41.57 -3.30 2.06
CA ILE A 77 -42.34 -2.08 1.87
C ILE A 77 -41.61 -0.89 2.53
N PRO A 78 -41.11 0.11 1.76
CA PRO A 78 -40.24 1.18 2.27
C PRO A 78 -40.82 2.00 3.44
N LEU A 79 -42.13 2.24 3.42
CA LEU A 79 -42.85 2.96 4.49
C LEU A 79 -42.86 2.18 5.82
N VAL A 80 -43.07 0.87 5.73
CA VAL A 80 -43.13 -0.03 6.91
C VAL A 80 -41.72 -0.29 7.43
N GLN A 81 -40.73 -0.41 6.54
CA GLN A 81 -39.31 -0.52 6.90
C GLN A 81 -38.83 0.66 7.74
N ASN A 82 -39.21 1.89 7.39
CA ASN A 82 -38.87 3.10 8.16
C ASN A 82 -39.51 3.11 9.56
N ILE A 83 -40.74 2.60 9.68
CA ILE A 83 -41.44 2.46 10.97
C ILE A 83 -40.79 1.35 11.82
N ILE A 84 -40.43 0.22 11.21
CA ILE A 84 -39.74 -0.90 11.88
C ILE A 84 -38.34 -0.48 12.34
N LEU A 85 -37.57 0.23 11.51
CA LEU A 85 -36.25 0.76 11.89
C LEU A 85 -36.37 1.80 13.02
N LYS A 86 -37.36 2.71 12.95
CA LYS A 86 -37.67 3.62 14.06
C LYS A 86 -38.09 2.87 15.32
N TYR A 87 -38.87 1.80 15.21
CA TYR A 87 -39.25 0.96 16.34
C TYR A 87 -38.07 0.21 16.94
N ILE A 88 -37.17 -0.35 16.12
CA ILE A 88 -35.95 -1.02 16.57
C ILE A 88 -35.03 0.00 17.25
N ASN A 89 -34.85 1.18 16.67
CA ASN A 89 -34.07 2.27 17.27
C ASN A 89 -34.68 2.75 18.58
N LEU A 90 -36.02 2.91 18.64
CA LEU A 90 -36.73 3.26 19.87
C LEU A 90 -36.59 2.16 20.92
N LYS A 91 -36.74 0.89 20.52
CA LYS A 91 -36.61 -0.28 21.40
C LYS A 91 -35.19 -0.40 21.94
N ASP A 92 -34.17 -0.21 21.11
CA ASP A 92 -32.76 -0.24 21.52
C ASP A 92 -32.41 0.97 22.39
N TYR A 93 -32.89 2.16 22.05
CA TYR A 93 -32.74 3.38 22.85
C TYR A 93 -33.43 3.24 24.21
N LEU A 94 -34.67 2.75 24.25
CA LEU A 94 -35.39 2.47 25.48
C LEU A 94 -34.66 1.40 26.29
N LYS A 95 -34.26 0.28 25.68
CA LYS A 95 -33.50 -0.79 26.36
C LYS A 95 -32.21 -0.26 26.99
N TYR A 96 -31.52 0.65 26.31
CA TYR A 96 -30.32 1.29 26.81
C TYR A 96 -30.60 2.32 27.93
N LYS A 97 -31.57 3.22 27.73
CA LYS A 97 -31.96 4.23 28.73
C LYS A 97 -32.51 3.59 30.00
N ILE A 98 -33.29 2.51 29.82
CA ILE A 98 -33.72 1.59 30.88
C ILE A 98 -32.48 0.98 31.54
N SER A 99 -31.50 0.44 30.78
CA SER A 99 -30.25 -0.11 31.34
C SER A 99 -29.49 0.86 32.26
N ILE A 100 -29.47 2.17 31.93
CA ILE A 100 -28.83 3.22 32.75
C ILE A 100 -29.59 3.45 34.06
N HIS A 101 -30.92 3.55 34.01
CA HIS A 101 -31.77 3.82 35.18
C HIS A 101 -32.35 2.54 35.80
N MET A 102 -31.79 1.38 35.45
CA MET A 102 -32.39 0.07 35.74
C MET A 102 -32.49 -0.20 37.23
N ARG A 103 -31.59 0.36 38.04
CA ARG A 103 -31.64 0.23 39.50
C ARG A 103 -32.93 0.84 40.03
N ASP A 104 -33.18 2.10 39.70
CA ASP A 104 -34.36 2.83 40.15
C ASP A 104 -35.65 2.21 39.56
N ILE A 105 -35.59 1.72 38.32
CA ILE A 105 -36.69 0.97 37.70
C ILE A 105 -36.98 -0.33 38.45
N SER A 106 -35.94 -1.08 38.87
CA SER A 106 -36.13 -2.30 39.66
C SER A 106 -36.80 -2.03 41.01
N GLU A 107 -36.44 -0.93 41.69
CA GLU A 107 -37.12 -0.51 42.94
C GLU A 107 -38.61 -0.22 42.67
N ILE A 108 -38.91 0.57 41.64
CA ILE A 108 -40.28 0.96 41.27
C ILE A 108 -41.12 -0.25 40.86
N VAL A 109 -40.56 -1.18 40.07
CA VAL A 109 -41.26 -2.37 39.59
C VAL A 109 -41.60 -3.32 40.73
N LEU A 110 -40.68 -3.55 41.67
CA LEU A 110 -40.95 -4.40 42.84
C LEU A 110 -42.03 -3.78 43.74
N LEU A 111 -42.00 -2.46 43.92
CA LEU A 111 -43.04 -1.74 44.66
C LEU A 111 -44.41 -1.83 43.98
N LEU A 112 -44.48 -1.61 42.66
CA LEU A 112 -45.71 -1.74 41.89
C LEU A 112 -46.25 -3.17 41.91
N LEU A 113 -45.39 -4.18 41.80
CA LEU A 113 -45.76 -5.58 41.92
C LEU A 113 -46.39 -5.88 43.28
N LEU A 114 -45.78 -5.40 44.37
CA LEU A 114 -46.32 -5.57 45.72
C LEU A 114 -47.72 -4.96 45.86
N ILE A 115 -47.89 -3.70 45.45
CA ILE A 115 -49.17 -2.98 45.53
C ILE A 115 -50.23 -3.70 44.69
N THR A 116 -49.89 -4.08 43.46
CA THR A 116 -50.82 -4.77 42.54
C THR A 116 -51.20 -6.14 43.10
N SER A 117 -50.24 -6.90 43.65
CA SER A 117 -50.51 -8.21 44.25
C SER A 117 -51.42 -8.11 45.47
N ILE A 118 -51.28 -7.08 46.31
CA ILE A 118 -52.19 -6.84 47.45
C ILE A 118 -53.59 -6.46 46.94
N TYR A 119 -53.67 -5.56 45.97
CA TYR A 119 -54.94 -5.12 45.38
C TYR A 119 -55.71 -6.28 44.72
N VAL A 120 -55.01 -7.14 43.98
CA VAL A 120 -55.59 -8.35 43.37
C VAL A 120 -56.10 -9.30 44.46
N GLN A 121 -55.32 -9.51 45.52
CA GLN A 121 -55.75 -10.37 46.63
C GLN A 121 -57.01 -9.84 47.33
N GLU A 122 -57.10 -8.53 47.51
CA GLU A 122 -58.27 -7.86 48.10
C GLU A 122 -59.49 -7.90 47.16
N PHE A 123 -59.31 -7.61 45.87
CA PHE A 123 -60.38 -7.60 44.87
C PHE A 123 -61.00 -8.98 44.66
N PHE A 124 -60.17 -10.03 44.56
CA PHE A 124 -60.63 -11.41 44.38
C PHE A 124 -60.94 -12.13 45.70
N LYS A 125 -60.78 -11.47 46.85
CA LYS A 125 -60.94 -12.05 48.19
C LYS A 125 -60.20 -13.38 48.33
N VAL A 126 -58.93 -13.38 47.94
CA VAL A 126 -58.07 -14.57 48.03
C VAL A 126 -58.00 -15.01 49.49
N PRO A 127 -58.07 -16.32 49.80
CA PRO A 127 -57.96 -16.82 51.17
C PRO A 127 -56.64 -16.38 51.82
N THR A 128 -56.73 -15.68 52.95
CA THR A 128 -55.57 -15.25 53.74
C THR A 128 -55.09 -16.37 54.66
N VAL A 129 -53.77 -16.48 54.83
CA VAL A 129 -53.22 -17.23 55.96
C VAL A 129 -53.50 -16.42 57.21
N SER A 130 -54.42 -16.88 58.05
CA SER A 130 -54.74 -16.24 59.32
C SER A 130 -53.61 -16.51 60.32
N PHE A 131 -52.99 -15.48 60.87
CA PHE A 131 -51.95 -15.66 61.90
C PHE A 131 -52.50 -15.97 63.31
N GLN A 132 -53.83 -15.93 63.50
CA GLN A 132 -54.49 -16.06 64.81
C GLN A 132 -55.34 -17.34 64.96
N ASN A 133 -55.49 -18.17 63.92
CA ASN A 133 -56.19 -19.44 64.07
C ASN A 133 -55.32 -20.45 64.82
N THR A 134 -55.93 -21.22 65.72
CA THR A 134 -55.28 -22.26 66.54
C THR A 134 -54.60 -23.37 65.73
N ASP A 135 -54.91 -23.48 64.44
CA ASP A 135 -54.40 -24.51 63.54
C ASP A 135 -53.16 -24.07 62.73
N THR A 136 -52.87 -22.77 62.69
CA THR A 136 -51.70 -22.21 61.98
C THR A 136 -50.57 -21.95 62.96
N ASN A 137 -49.60 -22.86 63.00
CA ASN A 137 -48.46 -22.76 63.90
C ASN A 137 -47.46 -21.73 63.35
N ILE A 138 -47.20 -20.63 64.09
CA ILE A 138 -46.23 -19.59 63.69
C ILE A 138 -44.85 -20.22 63.40
N VAL A 139 -44.52 -21.31 64.09
CA VAL A 139 -43.30 -22.10 63.86
C VAL A 139 -43.24 -22.67 62.44
N GLU A 140 -44.36 -23.09 61.86
CA GLU A 140 -44.43 -23.62 60.49
C GLU A 140 -44.25 -22.51 59.45
N LEU A 141 -44.80 -21.32 59.69
CA LEU A 141 -44.61 -20.15 58.83
C LEU A 141 -43.16 -19.68 58.85
N ILE A 142 -42.54 -19.63 60.02
CA ILE A 142 -41.11 -19.32 60.15
C ILE A 142 -40.26 -20.40 59.49
N SER A 143 -40.65 -21.68 59.60
CA SER A 143 -39.94 -22.80 58.94
C SER A 143 -40.00 -22.69 57.41
N PHE A 144 -41.13 -22.27 56.85
CA PHE A 144 -41.27 -21.97 55.43
C PHE A 144 -40.33 -20.83 55.01
N GLU A 145 -40.27 -19.75 55.78
CA GLU A 145 -39.38 -18.62 55.51
C GLU A 145 -37.90 -18.98 55.64
N ILE A 146 -37.53 -19.83 56.59
CA ILE A 146 -36.17 -20.40 56.67
C ILE A 146 -35.82 -21.14 55.37
N GLY A 147 -36.78 -21.83 54.76
CA GLY A 147 -36.64 -22.44 53.44
C GLY A 147 -36.38 -21.41 52.33
N VAL A 148 -37.13 -20.29 52.33
CA VAL A 148 -36.94 -19.17 51.39
C VAL A 148 -35.57 -18.51 51.55
N PHE A 149 -35.10 -18.29 52.77
CA PHE A 149 -33.75 -17.76 53.04
C PHE A 149 -32.65 -18.76 52.67
N SER A 150 -32.89 -20.06 52.82
CA SER A 150 -31.94 -21.09 52.37
C SER A 150 -31.75 -21.07 50.85
N LEU A 151 -32.82 -20.83 50.08
CA LEU A 151 -32.74 -20.63 48.62
C LEU A 151 -31.91 -19.38 48.26
N TYR A 152 -32.04 -18.30 49.03
CA TYR A 152 -31.18 -17.12 48.88
C TYR A 152 -29.71 -17.45 49.12
N GLY A 153 -29.41 -18.19 50.20
CA GLY A 153 -28.05 -18.63 50.53
C GLY A 153 -27.42 -19.49 49.42
N ILE A 154 -28.20 -20.42 48.86
CA ILE A 154 -27.77 -21.24 47.70
C ILE A 154 -27.46 -20.35 46.49
N TYR A 155 -28.30 -19.35 46.21
CA TYR A 155 -28.06 -18.40 45.12
C TYR A 155 -26.75 -17.60 45.31
N VAL A 156 -26.49 -17.09 46.53
CA VAL A 156 -25.26 -16.34 46.85
C VAL A 156 -24.03 -17.24 46.75
N GLY A 157 -24.08 -18.46 47.29
CA GLY A 157 -22.99 -19.44 47.16
C GLY A 157 -22.69 -19.80 45.70
N PHE A 158 -23.73 -19.90 44.87
CA PHE A 158 -23.58 -20.14 43.44
C PHE A 158 -22.97 -18.95 42.70
N LEU A 159 -23.36 -17.71 43.02
CA LEU A 159 -22.73 -16.51 42.48
C LEU A 159 -21.23 -16.47 42.83
N GLN A 160 -20.87 -16.79 44.08
CA GLN A 160 -19.49 -16.84 44.52
C GLN A 160 -18.69 -17.89 43.75
N PHE A 161 -19.24 -19.10 43.60
CA PHE A 161 -18.66 -20.16 42.78
C PHE A 161 -18.44 -19.73 41.33
N LEU A 162 -19.42 -19.05 40.73
CA LEU A 162 -19.31 -18.53 39.36
C LEU A 162 -18.20 -17.47 39.24
N THR A 163 -18.10 -16.53 40.19
CA THR A 163 -17.06 -15.49 40.18
C THR A 163 -15.65 -16.06 40.40
N GLU A 164 -15.49 -17.08 41.25
CA GLU A 164 -14.20 -17.72 41.51
C GLU A 164 -13.74 -18.60 40.34
N ASN A 165 -14.68 -19.18 39.58
CA ASN A 165 -14.39 -20.03 38.42
C ASN A 165 -14.46 -19.30 37.07
N ASP A 166 -14.60 -17.99 37.07
CA ASP A 166 -14.73 -17.20 35.85
C ASP A 166 -13.39 -17.04 35.12
N LYS A 167 -13.11 -18.00 34.24
CA LYS A 167 -11.94 -17.98 33.34
C LYS A 167 -12.30 -17.57 31.92
N ALA A 168 -13.57 -17.23 31.67
CA ALA A 168 -14.09 -17.00 30.34
C ALA A 168 -14.23 -15.49 30.08
N TYR A 169 -13.15 -14.89 29.59
CA TYR A 169 -13.12 -13.51 29.12
C TYR A 169 -13.31 -13.43 27.61
N TYR A 170 -13.77 -12.29 27.13
CA TYR A 170 -13.72 -11.91 25.72
C TYR A 170 -13.60 -10.40 25.63
N LEU A 171 -12.61 -9.91 24.87
CA LEU A 171 -12.34 -8.47 24.71
C LEU A 171 -12.16 -7.75 26.07
N GLY A 172 -11.57 -8.46 27.04
CA GLY A 172 -11.34 -7.93 28.40
C GLY A 172 -12.59 -7.86 29.27
N VAL A 173 -13.72 -8.38 28.80
CA VAL A 173 -14.99 -8.45 29.55
C VAL A 173 -15.23 -9.88 30.03
N SER A 174 -15.47 -10.03 31.32
CA SER A 174 -15.93 -11.29 31.92
C SER A 174 -17.30 -11.66 31.35
N LYS A 175 -17.40 -12.84 30.71
CA LYS A 175 -18.67 -13.32 30.15
C LYS A 175 -19.70 -13.59 31.25
N THR A 176 -19.24 -14.11 32.39
CA THR A 176 -20.09 -14.44 33.52
C THR A 176 -20.69 -13.19 34.15
N LYS A 177 -19.85 -12.17 34.41
CA LYS A 177 -20.31 -10.86 34.89
C LYS A 177 -21.23 -10.19 33.88
N PHE A 178 -20.91 -10.22 32.60
CA PHE A 178 -21.73 -9.65 31.54
C PHE A 178 -23.14 -10.27 31.48
N MET A 179 -23.25 -11.60 31.56
CA MET A 179 -24.54 -12.31 31.57
C MET A 179 -25.37 -11.99 32.83
N LEU A 180 -24.73 -11.99 34.01
CA LEU A 180 -25.37 -11.65 35.27
C LEU A 180 -25.86 -10.20 35.28
N ASP A 181 -25.00 -9.27 34.86
CA ASP A 181 -25.35 -7.86 34.78
C ASP A 181 -26.46 -7.62 33.76
N LYS A 182 -26.64 -8.42 32.71
CA LYS A 182 -27.75 -8.23 31.76
C LYS A 182 -29.10 -8.79 32.26
N SER A 183 -29.09 -9.67 33.26
CA SER A 183 -30.29 -10.30 33.79
C SER A 183 -31.06 -9.40 34.75
N ILE A 184 -32.35 -9.18 34.49
CA ILE A 184 -33.21 -8.40 35.38
C ILE A 184 -33.39 -9.08 36.76
N TRP A 185 -33.41 -10.41 36.80
CA TRP A 185 -33.56 -11.19 38.02
C TRP A 185 -32.37 -11.02 38.96
N SER A 186 -31.15 -11.07 38.41
CA SER A 186 -29.92 -10.83 39.19
C SER A 186 -29.78 -9.37 39.65
N ARG A 187 -30.50 -8.42 39.03
CA ARG A 187 -30.54 -7.03 39.47
C ARG A 187 -31.59 -6.78 40.54
N PHE A 188 -32.75 -7.47 40.51
CA PHE A 188 -33.74 -7.40 41.58
C PHE A 188 -33.15 -7.79 42.93
N THR A 189 -32.31 -8.82 42.99
CA THR A 189 -31.63 -9.20 44.24
C THR A 189 -30.66 -8.16 44.78
N ARG A 190 -30.19 -7.22 43.95
CA ARG A 190 -29.33 -6.10 44.34
C ARG A 190 -30.11 -4.82 44.71
N ALA A 191 -31.43 -4.79 44.48
CA ALA A 191 -32.30 -3.67 44.83
C ALA A 191 -32.53 -3.61 46.35
N LYS A 192 -32.64 -2.40 46.90
CA LYS A 192 -32.92 -2.20 48.33
C LYS A 192 -34.30 -2.76 48.68
N PHE A 193 -35.30 -2.55 47.81
CA PHE A 193 -36.67 -3.00 48.03
C PHE A 193 -36.82 -4.51 48.04
N PHE A 194 -35.93 -5.26 47.37
CA PHE A 194 -35.89 -6.72 47.50
C PHE A 194 -35.51 -7.16 48.92
N HIS A 195 -34.54 -6.49 49.54
CA HIS A 195 -34.17 -6.78 50.94
C HIS A 195 -35.28 -6.37 51.91
N ILE A 196 -36.05 -5.32 51.56
CA ILE A 196 -37.27 -4.95 52.29
C ILE A 196 -38.32 -6.07 52.16
N LEU A 197 -38.59 -6.57 50.95
CA LEU A 197 -39.51 -7.70 50.74
C LEU A 197 -39.12 -8.92 51.57
N LEU A 198 -37.83 -9.28 51.55
CA LEU A 198 -37.27 -10.38 52.33
C LEU A 198 -37.39 -10.16 53.85
N PHE A 199 -37.27 -8.92 54.31
CA PHE A 199 -37.51 -8.56 55.71
C PHE A 199 -39.01 -8.65 56.07
N LEU A 200 -39.90 -8.24 55.17
CA LEU A 200 -41.36 -8.30 55.38
C LEU A 200 -41.85 -9.75 55.52
N THR A 201 -41.23 -10.71 54.82
CA THR A 201 -41.65 -12.12 54.96
C THR A 201 -41.42 -12.67 56.36
N VAL A 202 -40.42 -12.18 57.10
CA VAL A 202 -40.14 -12.56 58.51
C VAL A 202 -40.88 -11.67 59.49
N ALA A 203 -40.94 -10.37 59.22
CA ALA A 203 -41.51 -9.39 60.15
C ALA A 203 -43.04 -9.51 60.27
N MET A 204 -43.76 -9.79 59.18
CA MET A 204 -45.23 -9.78 59.18
C MET A 204 -45.87 -10.84 60.09
N PRO A 205 -45.41 -12.12 60.11
CA PRO A 205 -45.90 -13.11 61.05
C PRO A 205 -45.63 -12.73 62.51
N VAL A 206 -44.48 -12.12 62.81
CA VAL A 206 -44.11 -11.67 64.17
C VAL A 206 -44.94 -10.45 64.60
N LEU A 207 -45.13 -9.48 63.72
CA LEU A 207 -45.91 -8.26 63.96
C LEU A 207 -47.40 -8.54 64.14
N SER A 208 -47.90 -9.65 63.59
CA SER A 208 -49.29 -10.08 63.75
C SER A 208 -49.70 -10.33 65.20
N ASN A 209 -48.74 -10.64 66.08
CA ASN A 209 -48.97 -10.79 67.52
C ASN A 209 -49.23 -9.46 68.25
N PHE A 210 -48.93 -8.33 67.61
CA PHE A 210 -49.01 -6.99 68.21
C PHE A 210 -50.12 -6.11 67.62
N ILE A 211 -50.70 -6.47 66.46
CA ILE A 211 -51.62 -5.61 65.69
C ILE A 211 -52.93 -6.36 65.37
N HIS A 212 -54.08 -5.77 65.70
CA HIS A 212 -55.41 -6.40 65.54
C HIS A 212 -55.95 -6.48 64.10
N GLN A 213 -55.35 -5.83 63.10
CA GLN A 213 -55.75 -5.90 61.69
C GLN A 213 -54.98 -7.00 60.93
N THR A 214 -55.29 -8.26 61.21
CA THR A 214 -54.50 -9.41 60.73
C THR A 214 -54.67 -9.75 59.25
N ASN A 215 -55.78 -9.40 58.61
CA ASN A 215 -56.03 -9.74 57.20
C ASN A 215 -55.09 -9.01 56.23
N TYR A 216 -54.84 -7.72 56.44
CA TYR A 216 -53.91 -6.95 55.60
C TYR A 216 -52.45 -7.37 55.79
N LEU A 217 -52.06 -7.74 57.02
CA LEU A 217 -50.74 -8.31 57.29
C LEU A 217 -50.56 -9.65 56.58
N GLY A 218 -51.61 -10.48 56.53
CA GLY A 218 -51.63 -11.74 55.79
C GLY A 218 -51.43 -11.53 54.29
N TYR A 219 -52.13 -10.55 53.69
CA TYR A 219 -51.96 -10.21 52.28
C TYR A 219 -50.57 -9.66 51.95
N ILE A 220 -49.99 -8.82 52.80
CA ILE A 220 -48.63 -8.30 52.62
C ILE A 220 -47.63 -9.46 52.69
N TRP A 221 -47.77 -10.35 53.68
CA TRP A 221 -46.92 -11.53 53.81
C TRP A 221 -47.01 -12.44 52.59
N GLN A 222 -48.22 -12.87 52.20
CA GLN A 222 -48.46 -13.73 51.03
C GLN A 222 -47.94 -13.10 49.72
N ALA A 223 -48.16 -11.79 49.53
CA ALA A 223 -47.62 -11.06 48.39
C ALA A 223 -46.09 -11.05 48.39
N SER A 224 -45.47 -10.73 49.53
CA SER A 224 -44.02 -10.65 49.66
C SER A 224 -43.33 -12.00 49.46
N SER A 225 -43.81 -13.06 50.13
CA SER A 225 -43.26 -14.42 49.98
C SER A 225 -43.49 -14.96 48.56
N GLY A 226 -44.67 -14.69 47.96
CA GLY A 226 -44.95 -15.06 46.57
C GLY A 226 -44.02 -14.39 45.56
N ILE A 227 -43.80 -13.08 45.68
CA ILE A 227 -42.88 -12.32 44.82
C ILE A 227 -41.45 -12.85 44.96
N VAL A 228 -40.99 -13.08 46.19
CA VAL A 228 -39.64 -13.58 46.50
C VAL A 228 -39.42 -14.99 45.91
N ILE A 229 -40.39 -15.90 46.06
CA ILE A 229 -40.31 -17.26 45.49
C ILE A 229 -40.26 -17.24 43.97
N ILE A 230 -41.09 -16.41 43.32
CA ILE A 230 -41.07 -16.25 41.86
C ILE A 230 -39.68 -15.77 41.41
N ILE A 231 -39.12 -14.76 42.08
CA ILE A 231 -37.77 -14.28 41.79
C ILE A 231 -36.75 -15.43 41.92
N TYR A 232 -36.84 -16.27 42.96
CA TYR A 232 -35.92 -17.41 43.14
C TYR A 232 -36.02 -18.48 42.06
N ILE A 233 -37.23 -18.83 41.61
CA ILE A 233 -37.40 -19.80 40.52
C ILE A 233 -36.69 -19.31 39.25
N TYR A 234 -36.84 -18.03 38.92
CA TYR A 234 -36.17 -17.44 37.76
C TYR A 234 -34.66 -17.28 37.96
N LEU A 235 -34.19 -16.99 39.17
CA LEU A 235 -32.76 -16.99 39.50
C LEU A 235 -32.14 -18.37 39.39
N LEU A 236 -32.83 -19.43 39.81
CA LEU A 236 -32.35 -20.80 39.66
C LEU A 236 -32.24 -21.17 38.18
N LYS A 237 -33.24 -20.81 37.36
CA LYS A 237 -33.20 -20.98 35.90
C LYS A 237 -32.02 -20.22 35.28
N LEU A 238 -31.79 -18.97 35.70
CA LEU A 238 -30.64 -18.17 35.28
C LEU A 238 -29.32 -18.86 35.66
N ASN A 239 -29.21 -19.32 36.91
CA ASN A 239 -28.02 -19.95 37.44
C ASN A 239 -27.67 -21.22 36.64
N ILE A 240 -28.64 -22.10 36.39
CA ILE A 240 -28.44 -23.30 35.57
C ILE A 240 -27.99 -22.91 34.15
N SER A 241 -28.59 -21.87 33.55
CA SER A 241 -28.20 -21.39 32.23
C SER A 241 -26.79 -20.82 32.20
N VAL A 242 -26.38 -20.06 33.23
CA VAL A 242 -25.05 -19.47 33.33
C VAL A 242 -24.00 -20.55 33.59
N ALA A 243 -24.25 -21.49 34.51
CA ALA A 243 -23.36 -22.64 34.72
C ALA A 243 -23.20 -23.45 33.44
N TYR A 244 -24.29 -23.80 32.77
CA TYR A 244 -24.22 -24.53 31.50
C TYR A 244 -23.34 -23.82 30.47
N ASN A 245 -23.51 -22.49 30.33
CA ASN A 245 -22.68 -21.69 29.43
C ASN A 245 -21.21 -21.65 29.88
N VAL A 246 -20.92 -21.44 31.16
CA VAL A 246 -19.55 -21.41 31.70
C VAL A 246 -18.85 -22.76 31.53
N PHE A 247 -19.52 -23.88 31.80
CA PHE A 247 -18.96 -25.21 31.59
C PHE A 247 -18.73 -25.52 30.12
N ARG A 248 -19.67 -25.17 29.24
CA ARG A 248 -19.49 -25.30 27.78
C ARG A 248 -18.30 -24.48 27.29
N LEU A 249 -18.19 -23.22 27.73
CA LEU A 249 -17.12 -22.31 27.36
C LEU A 249 -15.74 -22.77 27.88
N ASN A 250 -15.67 -23.33 29.10
CA ASN A 250 -14.45 -23.90 29.65
C ASN A 250 -14.02 -25.17 28.87
N ALA A 251 -14.97 -26.01 28.46
CA ALA A 251 -14.70 -27.17 27.59
C ALA A 251 -14.21 -26.75 26.19
N GLU A 252 -14.81 -25.71 25.59
CA GLU A 252 -14.34 -25.13 24.34
C GLU A 252 -12.93 -24.50 24.47
N GLY A 253 -12.62 -23.85 25.60
CA GLY A 253 -11.29 -23.32 25.90
C GLY A 253 -10.20 -24.39 25.98
N ILE A 254 -10.52 -25.57 26.50
CA ILE A 254 -9.63 -26.74 26.50
C ILE A 254 -9.43 -27.25 25.06
N HIS A 255 -10.49 -27.32 24.26
CA HIS A 255 -10.41 -27.66 22.83
C HIS A 255 -9.54 -26.65 22.03
N LYS A 256 -9.62 -25.36 22.35
CA LYS A 256 -8.79 -24.29 21.73
C LYS A 256 -7.29 -24.48 21.99
N LYS A 257 -6.88 -24.96 23.17
CA LYS A 257 -5.47 -25.23 23.48
C LYS A 257 -4.92 -26.43 22.70
N ILE A 258 -5.74 -27.44 22.44
CA ILE A 258 -5.35 -28.66 21.74
C ILE A 258 -5.24 -28.42 20.21
N GLN A 259 -6.06 -27.54 19.64
CA GLN A 259 -6.11 -27.31 18.19
C GLN A 259 -5.16 -26.22 17.67
N LYS A 260 -4.60 -25.38 18.56
CA LYS A 260 -3.62 -24.33 18.20
C LYS A 260 -2.28 -24.88 17.72
N GLN A 261 -2.03 -26.18 17.85
CA GLN A 261 -0.76 -26.80 17.48
C GLN A 261 -0.62 -27.01 15.95
N ASP A 262 -1.69 -26.91 15.15
CA ASP A 262 -1.71 -27.44 13.78
C ASP A 262 -2.29 -26.56 12.64
N SER A 263 -2.55 -25.25 12.78
CA SER A 263 -3.25 -24.51 11.67
C SER A 263 -2.74 -23.10 11.31
N SER A 264 -2.86 -22.80 10.00
CA SER A 264 -2.39 -21.59 9.31
C SER A 264 -3.38 -20.41 9.34
N SER A 265 -2.90 -19.20 9.02
CA SER A 265 -3.57 -17.91 9.29
C SER A 265 -4.88 -17.64 8.53
N SER A 266 -5.10 -18.24 7.35
CA SER A 266 -6.33 -18.00 6.57
C SER A 266 -7.52 -18.83 7.05
N GLU A 267 -7.26 -20.03 7.56
CA GLU A 267 -8.29 -20.89 8.17
C GLU A 267 -8.70 -20.33 9.53
N MET A 268 -7.80 -19.69 10.29
CA MET A 268 -8.12 -19.06 11.56
C MET A 268 -9.25 -18.02 11.49
N LYS A 269 -9.38 -17.23 10.41
CA LYS A 269 -10.43 -16.20 10.28
C LYS A 269 -11.82 -16.82 10.10
N LYS A 270 -11.96 -17.77 9.16
CA LYS A 270 -13.20 -18.55 8.95
C LYS A 270 -13.58 -19.39 10.16
N ILE A 271 -12.58 -19.99 10.80
CA ILE A 271 -12.77 -20.84 11.98
C ILE A 271 -13.18 -20.01 13.22
N ARG A 272 -12.70 -18.76 13.37
CA ARG A 272 -13.08 -17.86 14.48
C ARG A 272 -14.44 -17.21 14.28
N GLU A 273 -14.80 -16.85 13.04
CA GLU A 273 -16.16 -16.36 12.72
C GLU A 273 -17.22 -17.44 12.95
N LEU A 274 -16.92 -18.71 12.62
CA LEU A 274 -17.76 -19.87 12.95
C LEU A 274 -17.79 -20.20 14.47
N ARG A 275 -16.95 -19.57 15.30
CA ARG A 275 -16.76 -19.88 16.73
C ARG A 275 -17.15 -18.76 17.70
N LYS A 276 -17.68 -17.62 17.24
CA LYS A 276 -18.23 -16.60 18.15
C LYS A 276 -19.45 -17.19 18.85
N THR A 277 -19.41 -17.27 20.18
CA THR A 277 -20.61 -17.62 20.94
C THR A 277 -21.60 -16.45 20.91
N SER A 278 -22.90 -16.72 21.12
CA SER A 278 -23.90 -15.65 21.22
C SER A 278 -23.54 -14.57 22.25
N VAL A 279 -22.82 -14.95 23.31
CA VAL A 279 -22.34 -14.02 24.34
C VAL A 279 -21.18 -13.15 23.83
N ASP A 280 -20.29 -13.69 22.99
CA ASP A 280 -19.17 -12.94 22.40
C ASP A 280 -19.68 -11.84 21.47
N GLU A 281 -20.69 -12.17 20.66
CA GLU A 281 -21.35 -11.18 19.82
C GLU A 281 -22.00 -10.08 20.68
N GLU A 282 -22.70 -10.43 21.75
CA GLU A 282 -23.33 -9.43 22.61
C GLU A 282 -22.33 -8.51 23.31
N ILE A 283 -21.17 -9.03 23.73
CA ILE A 283 -20.08 -8.23 24.31
C ILE A 283 -19.51 -7.28 23.25
N SER A 284 -19.21 -7.80 22.06
CA SER A 284 -18.74 -7.02 20.91
C SER A 284 -19.69 -5.86 20.60
N ILE A 285 -21.00 -6.14 20.52
CA ILE A 285 -22.05 -5.15 20.28
C ILE A 285 -22.06 -4.07 21.37
N SER A 286 -21.93 -4.49 22.64
CA SER A 286 -21.94 -3.56 23.76
C SER A 286 -20.77 -2.57 23.68
N LEU A 287 -19.57 -3.05 23.36
CA LEU A 287 -18.38 -2.21 23.24
C LEU A 287 -18.45 -1.28 22.01
N GLN A 288 -18.95 -1.78 20.88
CA GLN A 288 -19.20 -0.94 19.69
C GLN A 288 -20.17 0.20 20.00
N ARG A 289 -21.26 -0.07 20.74
CA ARG A 289 -22.21 0.98 21.17
C ARG A 289 -21.55 2.02 22.06
N GLU A 290 -20.75 1.59 23.03
CA GLU A 290 -20.04 2.50 23.94
C GLU A 290 -19.11 3.44 23.18
N MET A 291 -18.31 2.90 22.25
CA MET A 291 -17.41 3.70 21.42
C MET A 291 -18.17 4.66 20.50
N LYS A 292 -19.24 4.17 19.84
CA LYS A 292 -20.12 5.00 19.02
C LYS A 292 -20.69 6.18 19.81
N GLU A 293 -21.23 5.92 20.99
CA GLU A 293 -21.81 6.98 21.82
C GLU A 293 -20.77 7.98 22.31
N LEU A 294 -19.59 7.50 22.72
CA LEU A 294 -18.51 8.37 23.16
C LEU A 294 -18.07 9.29 22.01
N PHE A 295 -17.84 8.75 20.82
CA PHE A 295 -17.48 9.50 19.62
C PHE A 295 -18.48 10.64 19.35
N TRP A 296 -19.78 10.34 19.32
CA TRP A 296 -20.81 11.35 19.05
C TRP A 296 -21.02 12.33 20.21
N LYS A 297 -20.79 11.94 21.46
CA LYS A 297 -20.82 12.85 22.62
C LYS A 297 -19.71 13.89 22.52
N VAL A 298 -18.48 13.45 22.21
CA VAL A 298 -17.33 14.33 22.06
C VAL A 298 -17.53 15.26 20.86
N TYR A 299 -17.98 14.75 19.72
CA TYR A 299 -18.24 15.60 18.54
C TYR A 299 -19.28 16.71 18.82
N LYS A 300 -20.36 16.40 19.54
CA LYS A 300 -21.42 17.38 19.83
C LYS A 300 -21.06 18.40 20.91
N LYS A 301 -20.09 18.08 21.76
CA LYS A 301 -19.69 18.88 22.92
C LYS A 301 -18.17 18.86 23.10
N PRO A 302 -17.41 19.38 22.14
CA PRO A 302 -15.96 19.26 22.17
C PRO A 302 -15.34 19.90 23.43
N ASP A 303 -15.92 20.98 23.95
CA ASP A 303 -15.41 21.71 25.12
C ASP A 303 -15.52 20.94 26.46
N GLU A 304 -16.35 19.90 26.53
CA GLU A 304 -16.55 19.10 27.75
C GLU A 304 -15.58 17.90 27.86
N TYR A 305 -14.83 17.58 26.80
CA TYR A 305 -14.06 16.33 26.71
C TYR A 305 -12.61 16.56 26.27
N VAL A 306 -11.73 15.64 26.66
CA VAL A 306 -10.31 15.69 26.24
C VAL A 306 -10.21 15.29 24.77
N ASP A 307 -9.38 16.02 24.06
CA ASP A 307 -9.11 15.85 22.64
C ASP A 307 -8.63 14.44 22.23
N ASP A 308 -7.90 13.75 23.09
CA ASP A 308 -7.35 12.41 22.87
C ASP A 308 -8.26 11.28 23.42
N PHE A 309 -9.57 11.55 23.54
CA PHE A 309 -10.54 10.62 24.14
C PHE A 309 -10.45 9.18 23.59
N VAL A 310 -10.13 9.01 22.31
CA VAL A 310 -9.98 7.69 21.69
C VAL A 310 -8.76 6.96 22.25
N SER A 311 -7.64 7.66 22.46
CA SER A 311 -6.46 7.09 23.10
C SER A 311 -6.77 6.72 24.54
N VAL A 312 -7.47 7.56 25.30
CA VAL A 312 -7.89 7.26 26.67
C VAL A 312 -8.85 6.06 26.73
N PHE A 313 -9.82 5.98 25.82
CA PHE A 313 -10.73 4.85 25.71
C PHE A 313 -9.98 3.54 25.42
N LEU A 314 -9.03 3.60 24.48
CA LEU A 314 -8.19 2.46 24.14
C LEU A 314 -7.25 2.10 25.28
N GLU A 315 -6.59 3.03 25.97
CA GLU A 315 -5.74 2.74 27.13
C GLU A 315 -6.49 1.99 28.23
N ASN A 316 -7.69 2.46 28.57
CA ASN A 316 -8.51 1.86 29.63
C ASN A 316 -8.98 0.43 29.34
N ARG A 317 -9.01 0.00 28.07
CA ARG A 317 -9.54 -1.32 27.69
C ARG A 317 -8.51 -2.19 26.99
N PHE A 318 -7.84 -1.67 25.96
CA PHE A 318 -6.88 -2.39 25.13
C PHE A 318 -5.70 -2.98 25.92
N LEU A 319 -5.24 -2.30 26.98
CA LEU A 319 -4.17 -2.78 27.85
C LEU A 319 -4.60 -3.97 28.71
N LEU A 320 -5.89 -4.08 29.04
CA LEU A 320 -6.46 -5.14 29.87
C LEU A 320 -6.80 -6.41 29.07
N ILE A 321 -6.62 -6.37 27.73
CA ILE A 321 -6.96 -7.45 26.82
C ILE A 321 -5.71 -8.30 26.51
N ASP A 322 -5.91 -9.62 26.51
CA ASP A 322 -4.89 -10.58 26.12
C ASP A 322 -4.35 -10.28 24.72
N VAL A 323 -3.04 -10.46 24.53
CA VAL A 323 -2.33 -10.14 23.28
C VAL A 323 -3.02 -10.76 22.06
N GLU A 324 -3.56 -11.97 22.19
CA GLU A 324 -4.23 -12.73 21.13
C GLU A 324 -5.59 -12.15 20.71
N GLU A 325 -6.25 -11.39 21.59
CA GLU A 325 -7.58 -10.81 21.36
C GLU A 325 -7.51 -9.34 20.88
N ARG A 326 -6.34 -8.71 20.92
CA ARG A 326 -6.15 -7.29 20.56
C ARG A 326 -6.50 -6.97 19.12
N ASN A 327 -6.16 -7.86 18.18
CA ASN A 327 -6.60 -7.73 16.79
C ASN A 327 -8.13 -7.76 16.69
N ASP A 328 -8.76 -8.71 17.37
CA ASP A 328 -10.21 -8.93 17.31
C ASP A 328 -10.96 -7.76 17.97
N PHE A 329 -10.37 -7.15 19.00
CA PHE A 329 -10.83 -5.89 19.57
C PHE A 329 -10.77 -4.73 18.58
N ALA A 330 -9.58 -4.47 18.00
CA ALA A 330 -9.40 -3.37 17.05
C ALA A 330 -10.34 -3.51 15.84
N TYR A 331 -10.45 -4.73 15.31
CA TYR A 331 -11.36 -5.06 14.23
C TYR A 331 -12.81 -4.83 14.65
N SER A 332 -13.27 -5.41 15.77
CA SER A 332 -14.65 -5.28 16.24
C SER A 332 -15.07 -3.81 16.45
N ILE A 333 -14.21 -2.98 17.03
CA ILE A 333 -14.56 -1.61 17.39
C ILE A 333 -14.61 -0.69 16.17
N PHE A 334 -13.65 -0.82 15.26
CA PHE A 334 -13.44 0.15 14.19
C PHE A 334 -13.86 -0.33 12.80
N HIS A 335 -13.92 -1.64 12.57
CA HIS A 335 -14.32 -2.18 11.27
C HIS A 335 -15.81 -1.94 11.02
N GLU A 336 -16.21 -1.89 9.76
CA GLU A 336 -17.59 -1.63 9.35
C GLU A 336 -18.36 -2.94 9.33
N GLU A 337 -19.48 -2.98 10.04
CA GLU A 337 -20.43 -4.09 9.99
C GLU A 337 -21.74 -3.60 9.37
N TYR A 338 -21.99 -4.01 8.11
CA TYR A 338 -23.19 -3.61 7.38
C TYR A 338 -24.48 -3.98 8.12
N TRP A 339 -25.47 -3.08 8.05
CA TRP A 339 -26.84 -3.25 8.56
C TRP A 339 -26.99 -3.21 10.08
N LYS A 340 -26.03 -2.62 10.80
CA LYS A 340 -26.03 -2.62 12.27
C LYS A 340 -25.83 -1.21 12.84
N ASN A 341 -26.94 -0.59 13.29
CA ASN A 341 -26.95 0.77 13.88
C ASN A 341 -26.15 0.91 15.20
N TYR A 342 -25.44 -0.11 15.66
CA TYR A 342 -24.55 0.00 16.82
C TYR A 342 -23.08 0.23 16.45
N ASN A 343 -22.69 -0.03 15.20
CA ASN A 343 -21.32 0.08 14.74
C ASN A 343 -20.91 1.55 14.50
N LEU A 344 -19.69 1.93 14.87
CA LEU A 344 -19.20 3.30 14.72
C LEU A 344 -19.00 3.68 13.25
N ALA A 345 -18.32 2.84 12.46
CA ALA A 345 -18.04 3.12 11.05
C ALA A 345 -19.34 3.31 10.25
N TYR A 346 -20.29 2.37 10.40
CA TYR A 346 -21.62 2.49 9.78
C TYR A 346 -22.35 3.78 10.23
N SER A 347 -22.22 4.17 11.50
CA SER A 347 -22.81 5.40 12.00
C SER A 347 -22.18 6.66 11.41
N ILE A 348 -20.88 6.62 11.11
CA ILE A 348 -20.17 7.71 10.43
C ILE A 348 -20.66 7.79 9.00
N ASP A 349 -20.77 6.67 8.29
CA ASP A 349 -21.27 6.64 6.90
C ASP A 349 -22.72 7.18 6.81
N GLU A 350 -23.60 6.77 7.72
CA GLU A 350 -24.98 7.31 7.80
C GLU A 350 -24.99 8.83 8.08
N TYR A 351 -24.03 9.32 8.89
CA TYR A 351 -23.90 10.74 9.17
C TYR A 351 -23.38 11.49 7.94
N LEU A 352 -22.38 10.93 7.24
CA LEU A 352 -21.85 11.48 5.99
C LEU A 352 -22.97 11.65 4.96
N GLU A 353 -23.86 10.67 4.80
CA GLU A 353 -25.02 10.77 3.90
C GLU A 353 -25.92 11.98 4.17
N LYS A 354 -26.13 12.33 5.44
CA LYS A 354 -27.05 13.39 5.90
C LYS A 354 -26.36 14.73 6.20
N LEU A 355 -25.03 14.79 6.03
CA LEU A 355 -24.20 15.93 6.38
C LEU A 355 -24.54 17.14 5.51
N SER A 356 -24.76 18.30 6.13
CA SER A 356 -24.94 19.57 5.41
C SER A 356 -23.59 20.21 5.11
N SER A 357 -23.52 21.01 4.04
CA SER A 357 -22.29 21.72 3.62
C SER A 357 -21.62 22.51 4.75
N THR A 358 -22.42 23.22 5.56
CA THR A 358 -21.94 24.00 6.72
C THR A 358 -21.24 23.18 7.81
N GLN A 359 -21.51 21.88 7.91
CA GLN A 359 -20.95 21.00 8.95
C GLN A 359 -19.71 20.24 8.47
N ILE A 360 -19.42 20.24 7.17
CA ILE A 360 -18.34 19.42 6.60
C ILE A 360 -16.98 19.86 7.16
N SER A 361 -16.69 21.16 7.16
CA SER A 361 -15.45 21.75 7.68
C SER A 361 -15.24 21.44 9.17
N GLU A 362 -16.30 21.55 9.99
CA GLU A 362 -16.27 21.22 11.42
C GLU A 362 -16.00 19.73 11.66
N PHE A 363 -16.76 18.86 10.98
CA PHE A 363 -16.60 17.41 11.11
C PHE A 363 -15.24 16.94 10.61
N TYR A 364 -14.73 17.52 9.52
CA TYR A 364 -13.41 17.20 9.00
C TYR A 364 -12.30 17.48 10.03
N LYS A 365 -12.32 18.67 10.67
CA LYS A 365 -11.35 19.02 11.72
C LYS A 365 -11.40 18.05 12.90
N PHE A 366 -12.62 17.71 13.34
CA PHE A 366 -12.83 16.74 14.41
C PHE A 366 -12.32 15.35 14.03
N TYR A 367 -12.71 14.83 12.86
CA TYR A 367 -12.37 13.49 12.42
C TYR A 367 -10.86 13.34 12.12
N ARG A 368 -10.23 14.38 11.56
CA ARG A 368 -8.76 14.49 11.43
C ARG A 368 -8.05 14.25 12.76
N LYS A 369 -8.52 14.91 13.83
CA LYS A 369 -7.96 14.78 15.18
C LYS A 369 -8.18 13.39 15.76
N TYR A 370 -9.39 12.86 15.61
CA TYR A 370 -9.74 11.49 15.99
C TYR A 370 -8.81 10.45 15.33
N CYS A 371 -8.63 10.53 14.00
CA CYS A 371 -7.75 9.60 13.27
C CYS A 371 -6.29 9.71 13.73
N LYS A 372 -5.78 10.92 13.99
CA LYS A 372 -4.43 11.11 14.51
C LYS A 372 -4.22 10.32 15.81
N TYR A 373 -5.07 10.53 16.81
CA TYR A 373 -4.96 9.87 18.12
C TYR A 373 -5.21 8.36 18.05
N LYS A 374 -6.18 7.92 17.24
CA LYS A 374 -6.42 6.49 16.96
C LYS A 374 -5.15 5.80 16.47
N TRP A 375 -4.51 6.34 15.44
CA TRP A 375 -3.35 5.70 14.81
C TRP A 375 -2.04 5.88 15.59
N GLU A 376 -1.85 7.00 16.30
CA GLU A 376 -0.74 7.16 17.24
C GLU A 376 -0.77 6.09 18.35
N PHE A 377 -1.97 5.76 18.84
CA PHE A 377 -2.14 4.68 19.81
C PHE A 377 -1.90 3.30 19.18
N LEU A 378 -2.59 2.97 18.08
CA LEU A 378 -2.50 1.63 17.47
C LEU A 378 -1.08 1.29 16.99
N LYS A 379 -0.28 2.29 16.57
CA LYS A 379 1.15 2.12 16.22
C LYS A 379 1.99 1.54 17.34
N LYS A 380 1.69 1.88 18.61
CA LYS A 380 2.40 1.33 19.78
C LYS A 380 2.22 -0.20 19.90
N PHE A 381 1.18 -0.75 19.27
CA PHE A 381 0.81 -2.17 19.33
C PHE A 381 0.68 -2.80 17.94
N GLN A 382 1.42 -2.28 16.96
CA GLN A 382 1.34 -2.71 15.56
C GLN A 382 1.54 -4.23 15.40
N ASP A 383 2.45 -4.83 16.17
CA ASP A 383 2.75 -6.27 16.13
C ASP A 383 1.58 -7.15 16.58
N ASN A 384 0.59 -6.58 17.26
CA ASN A 384 -0.59 -7.28 17.79
C ASN A 384 -1.79 -7.24 16.83
N ILE A 385 -1.69 -6.50 15.71
CA ILE A 385 -2.79 -6.30 14.76
C ILE A 385 -2.42 -6.94 13.42
N LEU A 386 -3.34 -7.72 12.86
CA LEU A 386 -3.12 -8.39 11.58
C LEU A 386 -2.99 -7.36 10.45
N SER A 387 -2.13 -7.65 9.48
CA SER A 387 -1.89 -6.79 8.31
C SER A 387 -3.16 -6.44 7.53
N ASN A 388 -4.06 -7.41 7.36
CA ASN A 388 -5.34 -7.18 6.68
C ASN A 388 -6.25 -6.24 7.48
N THR A 389 -6.37 -6.44 8.80
CA THR A 389 -7.13 -5.54 9.68
C THR A 389 -6.56 -4.13 9.61
N TRP A 390 -5.25 -3.98 9.72
CA TRP A 390 -4.57 -2.68 9.66
C TRP A 390 -4.87 -1.94 8.35
N LYS A 391 -4.79 -2.67 7.23
CA LYS A 391 -5.08 -2.14 5.90
C LYS A 391 -6.55 -1.70 5.77
N GLU A 392 -7.49 -2.58 6.10
CA GLU A 392 -8.94 -2.30 6.01
C GLU A 392 -9.33 -1.07 6.83
N LEU A 393 -8.81 -0.94 8.06
CA LEU A 393 -9.10 0.21 8.92
C LEU A 393 -8.53 1.54 8.38
N ILE A 394 -7.35 1.53 7.74
CA ILE A 394 -6.78 2.73 7.10
C ILE A 394 -7.60 3.13 5.89
N GLU A 395 -7.97 2.16 5.05
CA GLU A 395 -8.80 2.41 3.86
C GLU A 395 -10.15 2.99 4.23
N GLN A 396 -10.77 2.52 5.31
CA GLN A 396 -12.01 3.09 5.82
C GLN A 396 -11.85 4.56 6.22
N ASP A 397 -10.82 4.90 6.99
CA ASP A 397 -10.56 6.29 7.38
C ASP A 397 -10.27 7.17 6.15
N LEU A 398 -9.53 6.68 5.15
CA LEU A 398 -9.29 7.38 3.89
C LEU A 398 -10.59 7.62 3.08
N ARG A 399 -11.51 6.64 3.05
CA ARG A 399 -12.81 6.78 2.38
C ARG A 399 -13.69 7.85 3.03
N VAL A 400 -13.61 8.01 4.35
CA VAL A 400 -14.33 9.09 5.06
C VAL A 400 -13.83 10.44 4.58
N PHE A 401 -12.52 10.66 4.51
CA PHE A 401 -11.96 11.93 4.00
C PHE A 401 -12.33 12.19 2.54
N GLN A 402 -12.22 11.18 1.67
CA GLN A 402 -12.65 11.29 0.26
C GLN A 402 -14.14 11.63 0.12
N SER A 403 -14.99 11.07 0.98
CA SER A 403 -16.43 11.36 0.99
C SER A 403 -16.74 12.79 1.43
N LEU A 404 -15.96 13.33 2.38
CA LEU A 404 -16.10 14.72 2.82
C LEU A 404 -15.68 15.70 1.72
N GLU A 405 -14.54 15.45 1.09
CA GLU A 405 -14.00 16.30 0.00
C GLU A 405 -14.94 16.33 -1.21
N LYS A 406 -15.59 15.20 -1.55
CA LYS A 406 -16.58 15.14 -2.64
C LYS A 406 -17.87 15.91 -2.37
N LYS A 407 -18.18 16.19 -1.11
CA LYS A 407 -19.40 16.89 -0.68
C LYS A 407 -19.18 18.36 -0.38
N ASP A 408 -17.93 18.79 -0.37
CA ASP A 408 -17.56 20.16 -0.02
C ASP A 408 -17.66 21.10 -1.21
N ASP A 409 -18.86 21.63 -1.45
CA ASP A 409 -19.12 22.62 -2.50
C ASP A 409 -18.37 23.95 -2.29
N THR A 410 -17.82 24.19 -1.09
CA THR A 410 -17.09 25.42 -0.74
C THR A 410 -15.57 25.27 -0.86
N PHE A 411 -15.09 24.03 -1.01
CA PHE A 411 -13.68 23.66 -0.97
C PHE A 411 -12.94 24.13 0.31
N GLU A 412 -13.67 24.43 1.39
CA GLU A 412 -13.11 24.81 2.69
C GLU A 412 -12.25 23.70 3.29
N VAL A 413 -12.67 22.44 3.17
CA VAL A 413 -11.94 21.26 3.64
C VAL A 413 -10.58 21.15 2.97
N LEU A 414 -10.52 21.45 1.68
CA LEU A 414 -9.28 21.41 0.90
C LEU A 414 -8.30 22.48 1.40
N GLN A 415 -8.81 23.69 1.68
CA GLN A 415 -8.01 24.77 2.27
C GLN A 415 -7.50 24.45 3.68
N ILE A 416 -8.19 23.59 4.44
CA ILE A 416 -7.68 23.15 5.76
C ILE A 416 -6.38 22.35 5.62
N GLU A 417 -6.18 21.59 4.53
CA GLU A 417 -4.93 20.88 4.26
C GLU A 417 -3.84 21.78 3.64
N GLU A 418 -4.22 22.88 3.00
CA GLU A 418 -3.31 23.88 2.43
C GLU A 418 -3.01 24.99 3.44
N THR A 419 -2.05 24.79 4.33
CA THR A 419 -1.66 25.83 5.30
C THR A 419 -1.16 27.10 4.59
N THR A 420 -1.97 28.15 4.61
CA THR A 420 -1.63 29.49 4.15
C THR A 420 -0.75 30.18 5.20
N ARG A 421 0.60 30.04 5.08
CA ARG A 421 1.64 31.08 5.32
C ARG A 421 3.00 30.46 5.69
N ALA A 422 4.03 30.89 4.98
CA ALA A 422 5.43 30.46 5.06
C ALA A 422 6.20 30.83 6.36
N HIS A 423 5.54 31.31 7.41
CA HIS A 423 6.23 31.70 8.64
C HIS A 423 5.42 31.32 9.89
N LEU A 424 5.64 30.11 10.38
CA LEU A 424 5.72 29.78 11.81
C LEU A 424 6.33 28.38 11.96
N ARG A 425 7.60 28.35 12.40
CA ARG A 425 8.23 27.16 12.96
C ARG A 425 7.57 26.90 14.33
N GLN A 426 6.41 26.28 14.34
CA GLN A 426 5.93 25.45 15.46
C GLN A 426 4.65 24.71 15.04
N SER A 427 4.69 23.40 15.23
CA SER A 427 3.68 22.37 14.92
C SER A 427 3.62 21.88 13.46
N SER A 428 4.03 20.63 13.32
CA SER A 428 3.85 19.73 12.17
C SER A 428 2.37 19.52 11.85
N ASP A 429 1.73 20.43 11.13
CA ASP A 429 0.37 20.20 10.62
C ASP A 429 0.45 19.26 9.41
N TYR A 430 0.44 17.97 9.72
CA TYR A 430 0.51 16.88 8.76
C TYR A 430 -0.81 16.78 7.97
N LYS A 431 -0.78 16.67 6.63
CA LYS A 431 -1.96 16.37 5.77
C LYS A 431 -2.52 14.98 6.04
N ILE A 432 -3.71 14.83 6.59
CA ILE A 432 -4.11 13.56 7.25
C ILE A 432 -4.11 12.35 6.30
N LYS A 433 -4.46 12.55 5.02
CA LYS A 433 -4.43 11.47 4.01
C LYS A 433 -3.02 10.93 3.79
N GLU A 434 -2.03 11.81 3.73
CA GLU A 434 -0.62 11.43 3.63
C GLU A 434 -0.21 10.56 4.84
N TYR A 435 -0.80 10.78 6.04
CA TYR A 435 -0.37 10.21 7.32
C TYR A 435 -0.80 8.77 7.39
N LEU A 436 -2.05 8.58 7.02
CA LEU A 436 -2.68 7.30 6.88
C LEU A 436 -1.93 6.46 5.85
N PHE A 437 -1.54 7.05 4.71
CA PHE A 437 -0.77 6.32 3.70
C PHE A 437 0.64 5.94 4.17
N GLU A 438 1.39 6.86 4.80
CA GLU A 438 2.69 6.52 5.39
C GLU A 438 2.56 5.44 6.48
N THR A 439 1.51 5.53 7.29
CA THR A 439 1.18 4.53 8.33
C THR A 439 0.88 3.16 7.72
N LEU A 440 0.31 3.11 6.53
CA LEU A 440 0.04 1.88 5.79
C LEU A 440 1.33 1.25 5.25
N ILE A 441 2.13 2.00 4.48
CA ILE A 441 3.31 1.44 3.78
C ILE A 441 4.46 1.09 4.72
N ASN A 442 4.57 1.78 5.87
CA ASN A 442 5.59 1.50 6.89
C ASN A 442 5.29 0.22 7.70
N ASN A 443 4.10 -0.36 7.54
CA ASN A 443 3.76 -1.61 8.21
C ASN A 443 4.42 -2.81 7.51
N LYS A 444 5.50 -3.34 8.13
CA LYS A 444 6.34 -4.43 7.59
C LYS A 444 5.55 -5.69 7.19
N PRO A 445 4.58 -6.18 7.98
CA PRO A 445 3.67 -7.25 7.60
C PRO A 445 2.87 -7.07 6.29
N ILE A 446 2.60 -5.84 5.83
CA ILE A 446 1.75 -5.59 4.66
C ILE A 446 2.52 -5.81 3.37
N LYS A 447 2.05 -6.68 2.48
CA LYS A 447 2.68 -6.88 1.16
C LYS A 447 2.46 -5.66 0.26
N LEU A 448 3.53 -4.91 -0.04
CA LEU A 448 3.44 -3.69 -0.85
C LEU A 448 2.91 -3.94 -2.27
N ASN A 449 3.13 -5.13 -2.86
CA ASN A 449 2.56 -5.47 -4.18
C ASN A 449 1.05 -5.25 -4.24
N VAL A 450 0.31 -5.55 -3.16
CA VAL A 450 -1.14 -5.36 -3.13
C VAL A 450 -1.50 -3.86 -3.21
N ILE A 451 -0.73 -3.01 -2.54
CA ILE A 451 -0.92 -1.54 -2.58
C ILE A 451 -0.58 -1.00 -3.98
N VAL A 452 0.47 -1.54 -4.61
CA VAL A 452 0.88 -1.16 -5.97
C VAL A 452 -0.21 -1.52 -6.99
N ASP A 453 -0.82 -2.69 -6.86
CA ASP A 453 -1.93 -3.13 -7.73
C ASP A 453 -3.17 -2.23 -7.56
N GLU A 454 -3.47 -1.81 -6.33
CA GLU A 454 -4.56 -0.86 -6.05
C GLU A 454 -4.29 0.53 -6.65
N LEU A 455 -3.05 1.02 -6.53
CA LEU A 455 -2.64 2.27 -7.16
C LEU A 455 -2.78 2.25 -8.69
N LYS A 456 -2.54 1.10 -9.32
CA LYS A 456 -2.78 0.93 -10.77
C LYS A 456 -4.27 1.13 -11.12
N ASN A 457 -5.17 0.65 -10.27
CA ASN A 457 -6.61 0.86 -10.45
C ASN A 457 -7.02 2.31 -10.17
N GLU A 458 -6.44 2.96 -9.15
CA GLU A 458 -6.66 4.39 -8.86
C GLU A 458 -6.19 5.29 -10.02
N LEU A 459 -5.03 4.99 -10.61
CA LEU A 459 -4.52 5.71 -11.79
C LEU A 459 -5.49 5.61 -12.98
N HIS A 460 -6.06 4.42 -13.20
CA HIS A 460 -7.05 4.19 -14.24
C HIS A 460 -8.36 4.96 -13.99
N SER A 461 -8.83 5.01 -12.74
CA SER A 461 -10.10 5.65 -12.40
C SER A 461 -10.04 7.18 -12.48
N ILE A 462 -8.94 7.79 -12.06
CA ILE A 462 -8.78 9.26 -12.07
C ILE A 462 -8.85 9.85 -13.48
N LYS A 463 -8.30 9.14 -14.49
CA LYS A 463 -8.42 9.59 -15.88
C LYS A 463 -9.88 9.69 -16.36
N ASN A 464 -10.75 8.84 -15.82
CA ASN A 464 -12.15 8.73 -16.21
C ASN A 464 -13.10 9.43 -15.22
N SER A 465 -12.57 10.14 -14.21
CA SER A 465 -13.42 10.80 -13.22
C SER A 465 -14.16 11.99 -13.86
N LYS A 466 -15.40 12.22 -13.39
CA LYS A 466 -16.20 13.40 -13.73
C LYS A 466 -16.17 14.44 -12.60
N ASP A 467 -15.14 14.35 -11.76
CA ASP A 467 -14.99 15.18 -10.57
C ASP A 467 -14.70 16.64 -10.97
N GLU A 468 -15.01 17.58 -10.09
CA GLU A 468 -14.66 18.99 -10.28
C GLU A 468 -13.13 19.17 -10.37
N LYS A 469 -12.68 20.16 -11.14
CA LYS A 469 -11.25 20.34 -11.46
C LYS A 469 -10.37 20.45 -10.20
N GLU A 470 -10.82 21.16 -9.18
CA GLU A 470 -10.06 21.34 -7.94
C GLU A 470 -9.87 20.01 -7.19
N LEU A 471 -10.94 19.21 -7.07
CA LEU A 471 -10.89 17.89 -6.46
C LEU A 471 -10.01 16.92 -7.27
N GLN A 472 -10.05 17.01 -8.60
CA GLN A 472 -9.18 16.23 -9.47
C GLN A 472 -7.69 16.54 -9.21
N VAL A 473 -7.32 17.83 -9.12
CA VAL A 473 -5.94 18.25 -8.83
C VAL A 473 -5.45 17.69 -7.49
N ILE A 474 -6.30 17.69 -6.46
CA ILE A 474 -5.92 17.17 -5.14
C ILE A 474 -5.79 15.65 -5.13
N ASN A 475 -6.65 14.94 -5.84
CA ASN A 475 -6.52 13.51 -6.02
C ASN A 475 -5.23 13.16 -6.77
N GLU A 476 -4.88 13.95 -7.80
CA GLU A 476 -3.61 13.85 -8.51
C GLU A 476 -2.42 14.12 -7.58
N ASP A 477 -2.47 15.17 -6.75
CA ASP A 477 -1.40 15.49 -5.80
C ASP A 477 -1.22 14.40 -4.73
N PHE A 478 -2.32 13.85 -4.23
CA PHE A 478 -2.24 12.74 -3.28
C PHE A 478 -1.67 11.47 -3.96
N LEU A 479 -2.02 11.19 -5.21
CA LEU A 479 -1.38 10.13 -5.99
C LEU A 479 0.12 10.39 -6.20
N ARG A 480 0.51 11.63 -6.54
CA ARG A 480 1.92 12.06 -6.64
C ARG A 480 2.65 11.73 -5.34
N PHE A 481 2.07 12.06 -4.20
CA PHE A 481 2.61 11.72 -2.88
C PHE A 481 2.75 10.21 -2.69
N LYS A 482 1.67 9.42 -2.92
CA LYS A 482 1.68 7.97 -2.74
C LYS A 482 2.79 7.30 -3.55
N LEU A 483 2.90 7.65 -4.84
CA LEU A 483 3.92 7.11 -5.74
C LEU A 483 5.33 7.52 -5.34
N ASN A 484 5.56 8.78 -4.96
CA ASN A 484 6.87 9.25 -4.50
C ASN A 484 7.36 8.50 -3.24
N GLN A 485 6.46 8.21 -2.30
CA GLN A 485 6.82 7.42 -1.11
C GLN A 485 7.19 5.97 -1.48
N LEU A 486 6.45 5.37 -2.42
CA LEU A 486 6.80 4.04 -2.92
C LEU A 486 8.13 4.05 -3.68
N PHE A 487 8.39 5.03 -4.55
CA PHE A 487 9.68 5.13 -5.24
C PHE A 487 10.86 5.26 -4.26
N LYS A 488 10.67 6.03 -3.18
CA LYS A 488 11.66 6.15 -2.10
C LYS A 488 11.93 4.82 -1.40
N LEU A 489 10.89 4.04 -1.10
CA LEU A 489 11.04 2.70 -0.51
C LEU A 489 11.69 1.72 -1.49
N TYR A 490 11.35 1.80 -2.77
CA TYR A 490 11.88 0.95 -3.84
C TYR A 490 13.37 1.19 -4.08
N GLU A 491 13.77 2.47 -4.20
CA GLU A 491 15.16 2.89 -4.46
C GLU A 491 16.08 2.45 -3.33
N LYS A 492 15.66 2.64 -2.07
CA LYS A 492 16.47 2.26 -0.90
C LYS A 492 16.58 0.74 -0.70
N GLY A 493 15.74 -0.05 -1.36
CA GLY A 493 15.70 -1.50 -1.16
C GLY A 493 15.25 -1.93 0.24
N GLU A 494 14.60 -1.04 1.01
CA GLU A 494 14.11 -1.36 2.36
C GLU A 494 13.01 -2.43 2.33
N ARG A 495 12.25 -2.50 1.23
CA ARG A 495 11.16 -3.45 1.02
C ARG A 495 11.12 -3.95 -0.42
N GLU A 496 10.89 -5.25 -0.59
CA GLU A 496 10.83 -5.87 -1.91
C GLU A 496 9.40 -5.87 -2.47
N PHE A 497 9.22 -5.26 -3.64
CA PHE A 497 7.99 -5.23 -4.41
C PHE A 497 8.29 -4.94 -5.89
N SER A 498 7.32 -5.23 -6.77
CA SER A 498 7.37 -4.90 -8.19
C SER A 498 6.80 -3.52 -8.46
N LEU A 499 7.43 -2.76 -9.35
CA LEU A 499 6.86 -1.51 -9.84
C LEU A 499 5.62 -1.81 -10.70
N PRO A 500 4.68 -0.86 -10.84
CA PRO A 500 3.57 -0.99 -11.77
C PRO A 500 4.07 -1.28 -13.19
N GLU A 501 3.61 -2.39 -13.77
CA GLU A 501 3.79 -2.64 -15.20
C GLU A 501 2.54 -2.18 -15.94
N PHE A 502 2.72 -1.17 -16.79
CA PHE A 502 1.68 -0.68 -17.69
C PHE A 502 1.84 -1.35 -19.05
N ASN A 503 0.71 -1.73 -19.65
CA ASN A 503 0.72 -2.14 -21.05
C ASN A 503 1.24 -0.99 -21.90
N LYS A 504 1.93 -1.33 -22.99
CA LYS A 504 2.30 -0.33 -23.99
C LYS A 504 1.06 0.48 -24.38
N LEU A 505 1.26 1.79 -24.52
CA LEU A 505 0.23 2.67 -25.06
C LEU A 505 -0.26 2.11 -26.40
N SER A 506 -1.57 2.20 -26.64
CA SER A 506 -2.10 1.65 -27.89
C SER A 506 -1.55 2.43 -29.08
N TYR A 507 -1.47 1.76 -30.23
CA TYR A 507 -1.18 2.41 -31.51
C TYR A 507 -2.36 3.22 -32.05
N GLU A 508 -3.51 3.15 -31.38
CA GLU A 508 -4.68 3.95 -31.70
C GLU A 508 -4.54 5.32 -31.04
N PHE A 509 -4.80 6.36 -31.83
CA PHE A 509 -4.70 7.74 -31.39
C PHE A 509 -6.10 8.29 -31.11
N ASP A 510 -6.24 8.97 -29.98
CA ASP A 510 -7.36 9.87 -29.71
C ASP A 510 -6.87 11.31 -29.94
N GLY A 511 -7.21 11.85 -31.10
CA GLY A 511 -6.64 13.11 -31.60
C GLY A 511 -5.12 13.03 -31.81
N SER A 512 -4.34 13.85 -31.08
CA SER A 512 -2.87 13.92 -31.15
C SER A 512 -2.16 13.21 -29.98
N LYS A 513 -2.85 12.28 -29.30
CA LYS A 513 -2.33 11.51 -28.16
C LYS A 513 -2.62 10.03 -28.37
N ARG A 514 -1.67 9.16 -28.05
CA ARG A 514 -1.92 7.71 -27.97
C ARG A 514 -2.95 7.42 -26.87
N ASN A 515 -3.77 6.39 -27.07
CA ASN A 515 -4.71 5.99 -26.04
C ASN A 515 -3.96 5.44 -24.82
N ASP A 516 -4.05 6.19 -23.71
CA ASP A 516 -3.45 5.84 -22.43
C ASP A 516 -4.47 5.28 -21.46
N SER A 517 -4.95 4.07 -21.70
CA SER A 517 -6.01 3.46 -20.88
C SER A 517 -5.68 3.48 -19.38
N TYR A 518 -4.42 3.22 -19.00
CA TYR A 518 -4.02 3.08 -17.60
C TYR A 518 -3.43 4.35 -16.96
N ASN A 519 -3.55 5.51 -17.63
CA ASN A 519 -2.93 6.76 -17.19
C ASN A 519 -1.41 6.60 -16.91
N SER A 520 -0.75 5.76 -17.71
CA SER A 520 0.68 5.51 -17.65
C SER A 520 1.51 6.76 -17.92
N MET A 521 0.97 7.74 -18.66
CA MET A 521 1.59 9.05 -18.84
C MET A 521 1.72 9.79 -17.51
N PHE A 522 0.67 9.81 -16.68
CA PHE A 522 0.70 10.47 -15.38
C PHE A 522 1.67 9.77 -14.43
N TYR A 523 1.64 8.43 -14.34
CA TYR A 523 2.66 7.67 -13.59
C TYR A 523 4.09 8.01 -14.05
N SER A 524 4.30 8.03 -15.36
CA SER A 524 5.63 8.27 -15.93
C SER A 524 6.10 9.71 -15.71
N GLU A 525 5.19 10.69 -15.70
CA GLU A 525 5.49 12.07 -15.31
C GLU A 525 6.02 12.14 -13.88
N ILE A 526 5.35 11.45 -12.95
CA ILE A 526 5.74 11.43 -11.54
C ILE A 526 7.09 10.73 -11.37
N CYS A 527 7.28 9.61 -12.07
CA CYS A 527 8.55 8.88 -12.09
C CYS A 527 9.70 9.73 -12.65
N PHE A 528 9.46 10.43 -13.77
CA PHE A 528 10.42 11.36 -14.36
C PHE A 528 10.79 12.45 -13.36
N ASN A 529 9.81 13.13 -12.76
CA ASN A 529 10.04 14.21 -11.80
C ASN A 529 10.75 13.72 -10.53
N TYR A 530 10.48 12.48 -10.10
CA TYR A 530 11.19 11.84 -8.99
C TYR A 530 12.68 11.65 -9.30
N LEU A 531 13.00 11.26 -10.54
CA LEU A 531 14.36 10.99 -11.02
C LEU A 531 15.10 12.25 -11.51
N ASP A 532 14.41 13.34 -11.86
CA ASP A 532 14.98 14.60 -12.33
C ASP A 532 15.61 15.43 -11.19
N ARG A 533 16.51 14.79 -10.43
CA ARG A 533 17.31 15.40 -9.36
C ARG A 533 18.75 15.71 -9.82
N GLY A 534 19.01 15.63 -11.13
CA GLY A 534 20.31 15.81 -11.74
C GLY A 534 20.83 14.56 -12.46
N ARG A 535 22.15 14.42 -12.52
CA ARG A 535 22.83 13.31 -13.19
C ARG A 535 22.73 12.02 -12.38
N ILE A 536 22.38 10.92 -13.04
CA ILE A 536 22.29 9.61 -12.38
C ILE A 536 23.70 9.05 -12.13
N GLU A 537 23.89 8.41 -10.98
CA GLU A 537 25.13 7.71 -10.60
C GLU A 537 25.50 6.61 -11.62
N ASP A 538 26.78 6.27 -11.70
CA ASP A 538 27.30 5.31 -12.68
C ASP A 538 26.84 3.86 -12.38
N PHE A 539 26.26 3.22 -13.37
CA PHE A 539 25.78 1.84 -13.33
C PHE A 539 26.87 0.79 -13.58
N SER A 540 28.14 1.16 -13.72
CA SER A 540 29.21 0.25 -14.14
C SER A 540 29.42 -0.99 -13.23
N GLN A 541 29.00 -0.95 -11.96
CA GLN A 541 29.24 -2.03 -10.99
C GLN A 541 28.03 -2.88 -10.60
N GLN A 542 27.02 -3.05 -11.44
CA GLN A 542 25.74 -3.70 -11.08
C GLN A 542 25.81 -5.13 -10.50
N LYS A 543 26.83 -5.94 -10.81
CA LYS A 543 26.89 -7.32 -10.31
C LYS A 543 27.42 -7.36 -8.89
N VAL A 544 26.56 -7.84 -7.98
CA VAL A 544 26.94 -8.16 -6.61
C VAL A 544 27.88 -9.37 -6.62
N LYS A 545 29.07 -9.20 -6.06
CA LYS A 545 30.07 -10.24 -5.86
C LYS A 545 30.09 -10.66 -4.38
N ALA A 546 30.60 -11.86 -4.10
CA ALA A 546 30.64 -12.42 -2.74
C ALA A 546 31.56 -11.63 -1.79
N ASP A 547 32.59 -11.00 -2.34
CA ASP A 547 33.59 -10.17 -1.69
C ASP A 547 33.21 -8.69 -1.54
N ASP A 548 32.05 -8.27 -2.07
CA ASP A 548 31.56 -6.90 -1.90
C ASP A 548 31.24 -6.62 -0.41
N SER A 549 31.64 -5.44 0.06
CA SER A 549 31.17 -4.92 1.35
C SER A 549 29.66 -4.69 1.32
N GLU A 550 29.02 -4.68 2.50
CA GLU A 550 27.57 -4.44 2.61
C GLU A 550 27.14 -3.08 2.02
N GLU A 551 28.00 -2.06 2.09
CA GLU A 551 27.76 -0.76 1.46
C GLU A 551 27.79 -0.85 -0.07
N GLN A 552 28.78 -1.57 -0.63
CA GLN A 552 28.85 -1.81 -2.07
C GLN A 552 27.64 -2.61 -2.56
N LYS A 553 27.20 -3.65 -1.84
CA LYS A 553 25.99 -4.41 -2.20
C LYS A 553 24.75 -3.53 -2.26
N LYS A 554 24.57 -2.66 -1.25
CA LYS A 554 23.44 -1.72 -1.21
C LYS A 554 23.46 -0.75 -2.38
N GLN A 555 24.62 -0.18 -2.71
CA GLN A 555 24.75 0.72 -3.85
C GLN A 555 24.42 0.01 -5.18
N LYS A 556 24.97 -1.18 -5.40
CA LYS A 556 24.71 -1.96 -6.62
C LYS A 556 23.23 -2.32 -6.78
N LEU A 557 22.55 -2.65 -5.68
CA LEU A 557 21.12 -2.91 -5.69
C LEU A 557 20.31 -1.63 -5.99
N LYS A 558 20.69 -0.48 -5.41
CA LYS A 558 20.09 0.81 -5.71
C LYS A 558 20.20 1.15 -7.20
N ASP A 559 21.37 0.95 -7.80
CA ASP A 559 21.59 1.21 -9.23
C ASP A 559 20.68 0.34 -10.12
N GLN A 560 20.54 -0.96 -9.79
CA GLN A 560 19.60 -1.85 -10.47
C GLN A 560 18.14 -1.41 -10.31
N LYS A 561 17.76 -0.88 -9.14
CA LYS A 561 16.41 -0.37 -8.88
C LYS A 561 16.15 0.90 -9.68
N ILE A 562 17.12 1.82 -9.77
CA ILE A 562 17.00 3.02 -10.60
C ILE A 562 16.78 2.66 -12.08
N GLN A 563 17.52 1.69 -12.61
CA GLN A 563 17.29 1.21 -13.99
C GLN A 563 15.89 0.68 -14.19
N LYS A 564 15.41 -0.18 -13.28
CA LYS A 564 14.04 -0.71 -13.34
C LYS A 564 13.00 0.40 -13.24
N LEU A 565 13.26 1.44 -12.45
CA LEU A 565 12.40 2.61 -12.33
C LEU A 565 12.34 3.41 -13.64
N ILE A 566 13.49 3.67 -14.28
CA ILE A 566 13.55 4.30 -15.61
C ILE A 566 12.76 3.48 -16.64
N LEU A 567 12.95 2.16 -16.65
CA LEU A 567 12.29 1.26 -17.60
C LEU A 567 10.82 1.00 -17.31
N SER A 568 10.31 1.39 -16.13
CA SER A 568 8.89 1.30 -15.80
C SER A 568 8.05 2.43 -16.41
N MET A 569 8.70 3.51 -16.86
CA MET A 569 8.02 4.59 -17.58
C MET A 569 7.56 4.12 -18.96
N ASN A 570 6.53 4.79 -19.50
CA ASN A 570 6.14 4.60 -20.90
C ASN A 570 7.25 5.09 -21.86
N GLU A 571 7.11 4.75 -23.14
CA GLU A 571 8.14 4.97 -24.16
C GLU A 571 8.46 6.46 -24.35
N GLU A 572 7.47 7.35 -24.31
CA GLU A 572 7.63 8.79 -24.45
C GLU A 572 8.49 9.38 -23.32
N TYR A 573 8.15 9.07 -22.07
CA TYR A 573 8.89 9.56 -20.89
C TYR A 573 10.24 8.87 -20.74
N CYS A 574 10.34 7.58 -21.06
CA CYS A 574 11.59 6.84 -21.04
C CYS A 574 12.58 7.42 -22.06
N LEU A 575 12.13 7.68 -23.30
CA LEU A 575 12.94 8.36 -24.32
C LEU A 575 13.31 9.77 -23.89
N ALA A 576 12.36 10.55 -23.37
CA ALA A 576 12.62 11.90 -22.86
C ALA A 576 13.69 11.87 -21.77
N PHE A 577 13.61 10.94 -20.81
CA PHE A 577 14.55 10.86 -19.70
C PHE A 577 15.95 10.47 -20.16
N MET A 578 16.09 9.49 -21.07
CA MET A 578 17.40 9.11 -21.58
C MET A 578 18.03 10.21 -22.43
N LEU A 579 17.22 10.92 -23.24
CA LEU A 579 17.69 12.11 -23.96
C LEU A 579 18.06 13.24 -22.99
N TYR A 580 17.32 13.42 -21.90
CA TYR A 580 17.61 14.41 -20.87
C TYR A 580 19.02 14.16 -20.31
N GLN A 581 19.31 12.92 -19.88
CA GLN A 581 20.62 12.54 -19.36
C GLN A 581 21.74 12.67 -20.42
N LEU A 582 21.47 12.35 -21.69
CA LEU A 582 22.45 12.52 -22.77
C LEU A 582 22.76 13.99 -23.09
N LEU A 583 21.75 14.86 -23.06
CA LEU A 583 21.87 16.28 -23.41
C LEU A 583 22.38 17.13 -22.24
N TYR A 584 22.19 16.68 -21.00
CA TYR A 584 22.59 17.41 -19.80
C TYR A 584 24.12 17.33 -19.61
N THR A 585 24.81 18.45 -19.84
CA THR A 585 26.29 18.55 -19.79
C THR A 585 26.77 19.30 -18.54
N ASP A 586 27.02 18.58 -17.45
CA ASP A 586 27.71 19.12 -16.26
C ASP A 586 29.24 19.02 -16.43
N GLY A 587 29.77 19.66 -17.48
CA GLY A 587 31.20 19.74 -17.77
C GLY A 587 31.84 18.50 -18.41
N GLU A 588 31.23 17.33 -18.30
CA GLU A 588 31.66 16.12 -19.03
C GLU A 588 30.94 15.95 -20.37
N LEU A 589 31.68 15.44 -21.37
CA LEU A 589 31.17 15.25 -22.73
C LEU A 589 30.17 14.08 -22.84
N TRP A 590 30.43 12.98 -22.13
CA TRP A 590 29.69 11.71 -22.25
C TRP A 590 29.28 11.16 -20.90
N ASP A 591 28.00 10.80 -20.77
CA ASP A 591 27.47 10.13 -19.59
C ASP A 591 28.12 8.74 -19.36
N ASN A 592 28.29 8.32 -18.11
CA ASN A 592 28.88 7.00 -17.80
C ASN A 592 27.90 5.86 -18.11
N ASN A 593 26.60 6.15 -18.04
CA ASN A 593 25.50 5.22 -18.34
C ASN A 593 25.13 5.20 -19.83
N ILE A 594 25.95 5.77 -20.72
CA ILE A 594 25.66 5.89 -22.15
C ILE A 594 25.36 4.55 -22.83
N ASN A 595 26.00 3.45 -22.40
CA ASN A 595 25.73 2.12 -22.97
C ASN A 595 24.29 1.64 -22.67
N PHE A 596 23.78 1.95 -21.47
CA PHE A 596 22.39 1.68 -21.09
C PHE A 596 21.42 2.51 -21.92
N TYR A 597 21.65 3.83 -22.03
CA TYR A 597 20.83 4.71 -22.87
C TYR A 597 20.84 4.29 -24.34
N ASN A 598 22.01 3.97 -24.89
CA ASN A 598 22.18 3.51 -26.27
C ASN A 598 21.31 2.29 -26.58
N THR A 599 21.36 1.29 -25.70
CA THR A 599 20.63 0.02 -25.88
C THR A 599 19.12 0.25 -25.86
N HIS A 600 18.63 1.03 -24.89
CA HIS A 600 17.19 1.21 -24.69
C HIS A 600 16.57 2.24 -25.64
N ILE A 601 17.27 3.34 -25.98
CA ILE A 601 16.80 4.28 -27.02
C ILE A 601 16.66 3.54 -28.35
N LYS A 602 17.67 2.75 -28.76
CA LYS A 602 17.58 1.98 -30.00
C LYS A 602 16.40 1.01 -29.99
N LYS A 603 16.21 0.28 -28.89
CA LYS A 603 15.06 -0.61 -28.72
C LYS A 603 13.73 0.13 -28.89
N ILE A 604 13.55 1.27 -28.21
CA ILE A 604 12.34 2.08 -28.27
C ILE A 604 12.07 2.57 -29.70
N MET A 605 13.10 3.09 -30.38
CA MET A 605 12.98 3.59 -31.76
C MET A 605 12.71 2.47 -32.77
N ASP A 606 13.34 1.30 -32.60
CA ASP A 606 13.19 0.13 -33.47
C ASP A 606 11.82 -0.55 -33.29
N GLU A 607 11.21 -0.50 -32.11
CA GLU A 607 9.86 -1.01 -31.85
C GLU A 607 8.76 -0.07 -32.37
N ASN A 608 9.06 1.22 -32.57
CA ASN A 608 8.11 2.27 -32.95
C ASN A 608 8.35 2.87 -34.35
N LYS A 609 8.85 2.09 -35.30
CA LYS A 609 9.27 2.55 -36.64
C LYS A 609 8.27 3.48 -37.34
N ASN A 610 6.99 3.12 -37.32
CA ASN A 610 5.93 3.88 -38.01
C ASN A 610 5.49 5.15 -37.25
N HIS A 611 5.97 5.38 -36.02
CA HIS A 611 5.53 6.44 -35.13
C HIS A 611 6.69 7.24 -34.52
N GLN A 612 7.89 7.16 -35.10
CA GLN A 612 9.08 7.80 -34.58
C GLN A 612 8.96 9.33 -34.48
N ASP A 613 8.34 9.99 -35.47
CA ASP A 613 8.12 11.45 -35.45
C ASP A 613 7.23 11.85 -34.27
N TYR A 614 6.12 11.14 -34.06
CA TYR A 614 5.24 11.37 -32.91
C TYR A 614 6.00 11.18 -31.58
N LEU A 615 6.72 10.05 -31.46
CA LEU A 615 7.44 9.68 -30.24
C LEU A 615 8.50 10.72 -29.89
N PHE A 616 9.30 11.14 -30.88
CA PHE A 616 10.30 12.18 -30.70
C PHE A 616 9.65 13.51 -30.31
N HIS A 617 8.60 13.96 -31.00
CA HIS A 617 7.94 15.23 -30.68
C HIS A 617 7.32 15.23 -29.28
N LYS A 618 6.76 14.12 -28.81
CA LYS A 618 6.29 13.99 -27.42
C LYS A 618 7.45 14.04 -26.43
N ALA A 619 8.50 13.26 -26.66
CA ALA A 619 9.69 13.27 -25.81
C ALA A 619 10.34 14.66 -25.76
N LYS A 620 10.39 15.37 -26.89
CA LYS A 620 10.83 16.77 -26.99
C LYS A 620 9.99 17.69 -26.11
N ASN A 621 8.68 17.60 -26.16
CA ASN A 621 7.80 18.46 -25.37
C ASN A 621 7.95 18.20 -23.87
N ILE A 622 8.11 16.93 -23.47
CA ILE A 622 8.39 16.53 -22.08
C ILE A 622 9.76 17.08 -21.66
N LEU A 623 10.80 16.95 -22.49
CA LEU A 623 12.12 17.53 -22.21
C LEU A 623 12.05 19.05 -21.98
N LEU A 624 11.33 19.77 -22.84
CA LEU A 624 11.26 21.24 -22.76
C LEU A 624 10.44 21.76 -21.58
N SER A 625 9.66 20.91 -20.89
CA SER A 625 9.00 21.29 -19.64
C SER A 625 9.95 21.27 -18.43
N THR A 626 11.13 20.66 -18.56
CA THR A 626 12.13 20.59 -17.48
C THR A 626 13.11 21.77 -17.50
N ASN A 627 14.00 21.82 -16.52
CA ASN A 627 15.05 22.84 -16.43
C ASN A 627 16.08 22.76 -17.57
N ILE A 628 16.11 21.68 -18.36
CA ILE A 628 17.00 21.59 -19.52
C ILE A 628 16.72 22.68 -20.56
N ARG A 629 15.49 23.22 -20.60
CA ARG A 629 15.09 24.28 -21.54
C ARG A 629 15.96 25.53 -21.48
N TYR A 630 16.59 25.79 -20.32
CA TYR A 630 17.53 26.91 -20.15
C TYR A 630 18.88 26.65 -20.84
N ARG A 631 19.21 25.37 -21.11
CA ARG A 631 20.44 24.94 -21.77
C ARG A 631 20.20 24.50 -23.22
N ILE A 632 19.08 23.83 -23.52
CA ILE A 632 18.72 23.26 -24.83
C ILE A 632 17.38 23.85 -25.28
N THR A 633 17.34 24.44 -26.47
CA THR A 633 16.12 25.04 -27.02
C THR A 633 15.30 24.03 -27.82
N GLY A 634 14.00 24.30 -27.95
CA GLY A 634 13.13 23.51 -28.84
C GLY A 634 13.61 23.56 -30.29
N GLU A 635 14.08 24.73 -30.74
CA GLU A 635 14.65 24.92 -32.08
C GLU A 635 15.89 24.04 -32.32
N PHE A 636 16.77 23.90 -31.32
CA PHE A 636 17.91 22.99 -31.41
C PHE A 636 17.45 21.54 -31.61
N LEU A 637 16.48 21.08 -30.81
CA LEU A 637 15.95 19.71 -30.91
C LEU A 637 15.24 19.47 -32.24
N ASP A 638 14.50 20.46 -32.76
CA ASP A 638 13.87 20.40 -34.08
C ASP A 638 14.92 20.32 -35.20
N LYS A 639 16.01 21.07 -35.08
CA LYS A 639 17.14 20.94 -36.01
C LYS A 639 17.80 19.57 -35.90
N VAL A 640 18.01 19.04 -34.69
CA VAL A 640 18.58 17.69 -34.49
C VAL A 640 17.71 16.65 -35.19
N TRP A 641 16.38 16.72 -35.04
CA TRP A 641 15.46 15.79 -35.67
C TRP A 641 15.39 15.96 -37.18
N ASN A 642 15.03 17.14 -37.67
CA ASN A 642 14.70 17.35 -39.08
C ASN A 642 15.91 17.17 -40.01
N THR A 643 17.11 17.42 -39.50
CA THR A 643 18.34 17.36 -40.29
C THR A 643 19.07 16.02 -40.19
N ARG A 644 18.48 15.02 -39.51
CA ARG A 644 19.12 13.71 -39.26
C ARG A 644 19.47 12.94 -40.53
N ASN A 645 18.78 13.24 -41.63
CA ASN A 645 18.99 12.60 -42.94
C ASN A 645 19.64 13.55 -43.97
N ASP A 646 20.00 14.78 -43.57
CA ASP A 646 20.65 15.72 -44.49
C ASP A 646 22.02 15.18 -44.91
N LYS A 647 22.38 15.44 -46.16
CA LYS A 647 23.78 15.44 -46.59
C LYS A 647 24.52 16.63 -45.98
N ILE A 648 25.75 16.39 -45.56
CA ILE A 648 26.66 17.32 -44.90
C ILE A 648 27.78 17.62 -45.90
N ASN A 649 27.65 18.74 -46.59
CA ASN A 649 28.56 19.11 -47.67
C ASN A 649 29.67 20.06 -47.20
N THR A 650 29.46 20.75 -46.07
CA THR A 650 30.40 21.71 -45.49
C THR A 650 30.32 21.71 -43.96
N ILE A 651 31.36 22.18 -43.28
CA ILE A 651 31.39 22.32 -41.81
C ILE A 651 30.42 23.39 -41.32
N THR A 652 30.15 24.38 -42.16
CA THR A 652 29.14 25.42 -41.90
C THR A 652 27.74 24.81 -41.69
N TRP A 653 27.49 23.57 -42.14
CA TRP A 653 26.27 22.83 -41.81
C TRP A 653 26.03 22.71 -40.29
N PHE A 654 27.09 22.65 -39.47
CA PHE A 654 26.95 22.60 -38.01
C PHE A 654 26.60 23.94 -37.37
N GLU A 655 26.76 25.07 -38.08
CA GLU A 655 26.45 26.40 -37.54
C GLU A 655 24.97 26.55 -37.19
N LYS A 656 24.08 25.78 -37.84
CA LYS A 656 22.65 25.78 -37.53
C LYS A 656 22.34 25.38 -36.09
N PHE A 657 23.20 24.58 -35.46
CA PHE A 657 23.02 24.16 -34.07
C PHE A 657 23.52 25.20 -33.07
N GLY A 658 24.36 26.16 -33.50
CA GLY A 658 24.93 27.19 -32.64
C GLY A 658 25.88 26.68 -31.57
N ASN A 659 26.67 27.59 -30.98
CA ASN A 659 27.69 27.26 -29.98
C ASN A 659 27.18 27.30 -28.53
N ARG A 660 25.92 27.70 -28.30
CA ARG A 660 25.37 27.94 -26.96
C ARG A 660 25.16 26.65 -26.15
N HIS A 661 25.04 25.50 -26.81
CA HIS A 661 24.60 24.25 -26.18
C HIS A 661 25.73 23.34 -25.67
N ARG A 662 27.01 23.77 -25.77
CA ARG A 662 28.20 23.01 -25.31
C ARG A 662 28.20 21.53 -25.75
N MET A 663 27.66 21.25 -26.93
CA MET A 663 27.56 19.90 -27.49
C MET A 663 28.54 19.78 -28.65
N SER A 664 29.35 18.72 -28.66
CA SER A 664 30.28 18.50 -29.76
C SER A 664 29.54 18.14 -31.05
N LYS A 665 30.19 18.42 -32.17
CA LYS A 665 29.68 18.11 -33.51
C LYS A 665 29.42 16.61 -33.65
N PHE A 666 30.31 15.76 -33.11
CA PHE A 666 30.11 14.31 -33.12
C PHE A 666 28.98 13.86 -32.19
N LYS A 667 28.78 14.49 -31.02
CA LYS A 667 27.63 14.18 -30.15
C LYS A 667 26.28 14.49 -30.82
N ILE A 668 26.19 15.54 -31.64
CA ILE A 668 25.01 15.80 -32.49
C ILE A 668 24.78 14.62 -33.44
N LEU A 669 25.80 14.18 -34.17
CA LEU A 669 25.69 13.05 -35.10
C LEU A 669 25.32 11.76 -34.38
N TYR A 670 25.87 11.51 -33.19
CA TYR A 670 25.56 10.35 -32.37
C TYR A 670 24.10 10.32 -31.93
N ILE A 671 23.56 11.43 -31.42
CA ILE A 671 22.15 11.52 -31.03
C ILE A 671 21.24 11.37 -32.25
N GLN A 672 21.58 12.00 -33.38
CA GLN A 672 20.86 11.81 -34.65
C GLN A 672 20.86 10.33 -35.05
N TRP A 673 22.00 9.66 -34.98
CA TRP A 673 22.10 8.24 -35.28
C TRP A 673 21.28 7.38 -34.32
N LEU A 674 21.30 7.65 -33.01
CA LEU A 674 20.48 6.94 -32.03
C LEU A 674 18.99 7.01 -32.39
N LEU A 675 18.55 8.20 -32.79
CA LEU A 675 17.18 8.53 -33.15
C LEU A 675 16.76 8.10 -34.56
N THR A 676 17.68 7.62 -35.40
CA THR A 676 17.39 7.23 -36.79
C THR A 676 17.32 5.71 -36.95
N GLU A 677 16.41 5.22 -37.81
CA GLU A 677 16.33 3.82 -38.18
C GLU A 677 17.57 3.36 -38.98
N ARG A 678 18.00 2.11 -38.77
CA ARG A 678 19.16 1.47 -39.43
C ARG A 678 19.08 1.35 -40.98
N ASN A 679 17.97 1.73 -41.61
CA ASN A 679 17.66 1.40 -43.00
C ASN A 679 17.57 2.60 -43.95
N TYR A 680 17.84 3.83 -43.50
CA TYR A 680 17.80 4.99 -44.40
C TYR A 680 19.13 5.17 -45.15
N SER A 681 19.04 5.25 -46.48
CA SER A 681 20.14 5.70 -47.35
C SER A 681 20.15 7.23 -47.40
N PRO A 682 21.32 7.90 -47.40
CA PRO A 682 22.66 7.34 -47.52
C PRO A 682 23.34 7.05 -46.17
N ARG A 683 24.02 5.89 -46.09
CA ARG A 683 24.84 5.50 -44.92
C ARG A 683 26.00 6.44 -44.62
N ASN A 684 26.53 7.10 -45.65
CA ASN A 684 27.47 8.20 -45.48
C ASN A 684 26.75 9.51 -45.78
N ARG A 685 26.73 10.40 -44.79
CA ARG A 685 26.14 11.72 -44.90
C ARG A 685 27.15 12.79 -45.31
N PHE A 686 28.45 12.51 -45.27
CA PHE A 686 29.49 13.48 -45.62
C PHE A 686 29.85 13.41 -47.09
N GLU A 687 29.89 14.57 -47.75
CA GLU A 687 30.64 14.74 -49.00
C GLU A 687 32.10 15.12 -48.69
N ASP A 688 33.03 14.89 -49.61
CA ASP A 688 34.46 15.15 -49.40
C ASP A 688 34.73 16.64 -49.13
N PHE A 689 34.91 17.03 -47.86
CA PHE A 689 35.39 18.36 -47.48
C PHE A 689 36.74 18.28 -46.76
N LYS A 690 37.69 19.10 -47.23
CA LYS A 690 39.06 19.17 -46.72
C LYS A 690 39.14 20.06 -45.48
N ASN A 691 39.06 19.45 -44.30
CA ASN A 691 39.32 20.15 -43.04
C ASN A 691 39.87 19.19 -41.98
N ASN A 692 41.18 19.27 -41.78
CA ASN A 692 41.88 18.44 -40.82
C ASN A 692 41.37 18.58 -39.37
N GLU A 693 41.11 19.79 -38.87
CA GLU A 693 40.72 20.02 -37.48
C GLU A 693 39.40 19.31 -37.13
N PHE A 694 38.35 19.55 -37.92
CA PHE A 694 37.05 18.93 -37.74
C PHE A 694 37.10 17.40 -37.87
N ASN A 695 37.76 16.90 -38.91
CA ASN A 695 37.86 15.46 -39.16
C ASN A 695 38.57 14.75 -38.00
N ASN A 696 39.66 15.34 -37.51
CA ASN A 696 40.41 14.82 -36.37
C ASN A 696 39.58 14.80 -35.08
N GLU A 697 38.87 15.89 -34.76
CA GLU A 697 38.01 15.98 -33.57
C GLU A 697 36.96 14.86 -33.56
N ILE A 698 36.23 14.71 -34.68
CA ILE A 698 35.17 13.71 -34.80
C ILE A 698 35.71 12.28 -34.71
N CYS A 699 36.84 11.99 -35.37
CA CYS A 699 37.46 10.67 -35.27
C CYS A 699 37.88 10.33 -33.83
N VAL A 700 38.53 11.28 -33.13
CA VAL A 700 38.96 11.08 -31.73
C VAL A 700 37.76 10.84 -30.82
N GLU A 701 36.71 11.66 -30.91
CA GLU A 701 35.51 11.49 -30.10
C GLU A 701 34.79 10.17 -30.38
N TYR A 702 34.74 9.72 -31.63
CA TYR A 702 34.18 8.41 -31.97
C TYR A 702 34.92 7.28 -31.25
N PHE A 703 36.25 7.24 -31.34
CA PHE A 703 37.02 6.18 -30.70
C PHE A 703 36.88 6.21 -29.18
N ILE A 704 36.90 7.40 -28.55
CA ILE A 704 36.61 7.55 -27.12
C ILE A 704 35.24 6.96 -26.78
N LEU A 705 34.21 7.24 -27.58
CA LEU A 705 32.87 6.73 -27.34
C LEU A 705 32.78 5.20 -27.51
N THR A 706 33.51 4.62 -28.48
CA THR A 706 33.54 3.16 -28.69
C THR A 706 34.16 2.40 -27.52
N ASP A 707 34.88 3.07 -26.62
CA ASP A 707 35.37 2.45 -25.38
C ASP A 707 34.30 2.41 -24.29
N LYS A 708 33.30 3.32 -24.35
CA LYS A 708 32.17 3.36 -23.43
C LYS A 708 30.95 2.57 -23.91
N VAL A 709 30.72 2.48 -25.22
CA VAL A 709 29.53 1.84 -25.82
C VAL A 709 29.89 0.54 -26.52
N THR A 710 29.41 -0.58 -25.97
CA THR A 710 29.65 -1.91 -26.54
C THR A 710 28.91 -2.07 -27.86
N GLY A 711 29.59 -2.56 -28.90
CA GLY A 711 28.99 -2.81 -30.22
C GLY A 711 28.89 -1.59 -31.14
N LEU A 712 29.37 -0.41 -30.73
CA LEU A 712 29.47 0.77 -31.61
C LEU A 712 30.54 0.60 -32.71
N PHE A 713 31.52 -0.27 -32.48
CA PHE A 713 32.53 -0.67 -33.45
C PHE A 713 32.44 -2.18 -33.70
N THR A 714 32.42 -2.60 -34.96
CA THR A 714 32.46 -4.02 -35.37
C THR A 714 33.65 -4.32 -36.28
N LYS A 715 34.28 -5.49 -36.08
CA LYS A 715 35.36 -6.04 -36.92
C LYS A 715 34.83 -6.75 -38.17
N ASP A 716 33.79 -6.19 -38.80
CA ASP A 716 33.20 -6.78 -40.01
C ASP A 716 33.84 -6.14 -41.26
N CYS A 717 34.34 -6.97 -42.18
CA CYS A 717 34.86 -6.49 -43.46
C CYS A 717 33.74 -6.05 -44.43
N TYR A 718 32.50 -6.46 -44.17
CA TYR A 718 31.34 -6.13 -45.00
C TYR A 718 30.67 -4.84 -44.51
N ASN A 719 30.68 -3.81 -45.36
CA ASN A 719 30.03 -2.53 -45.09
C ASN A 719 28.58 -2.71 -44.60
N LEU A 720 27.83 -3.67 -45.15
CA LEU A 720 26.44 -4.00 -44.78
C LEU A 720 26.20 -4.22 -43.28
N ARG A 721 27.20 -4.67 -42.51
CA ARG A 721 27.07 -4.93 -41.06
C ARG A 721 27.55 -3.79 -40.16
N LYS A 722 28.23 -2.79 -40.72
CA LYS A 722 28.66 -1.59 -39.98
C LYS A 722 27.48 -0.66 -39.75
N ASN A 723 27.48 0.02 -38.60
CA ASN A 723 26.54 1.11 -38.37
C ASN A 723 26.98 2.38 -39.12
N ASP A 724 26.06 3.30 -39.34
CA ASP A 724 26.29 4.50 -40.15
C ASP A 724 27.38 5.41 -39.56
N LEU A 725 27.50 5.50 -38.22
CA LEU A 725 28.57 6.26 -37.58
C LEU A 725 29.94 5.65 -37.91
N GLN A 726 30.11 4.34 -37.72
CA GLN A 726 31.35 3.66 -38.08
C GLN A 726 31.67 3.85 -39.57
N PHE A 727 30.67 3.72 -40.44
CA PHE A 727 30.85 3.92 -41.88
C PHE A 727 31.31 5.34 -42.22
N MET A 728 30.69 6.37 -41.62
CA MET A 728 31.08 7.77 -41.80
C MET A 728 32.50 8.04 -41.30
N ILE A 729 32.87 7.50 -40.14
CA ILE A 729 34.21 7.70 -39.56
C ILE A 729 35.28 7.00 -40.40
N GLU A 730 35.02 5.78 -40.87
CA GLU A 730 35.93 5.10 -41.77
C GLU A 730 36.09 5.86 -43.09
N TYR A 731 35.01 6.42 -43.64
CA TYR A 731 35.09 7.27 -44.83
C TYR A 731 35.98 8.51 -44.61
N ILE A 732 35.80 9.23 -43.50
CA ILE A 732 36.63 10.38 -43.12
C ILE A 732 38.10 9.97 -42.97
N LEU A 733 38.38 8.83 -42.36
CA LEU A 733 39.75 8.35 -42.15
C LEU A 733 40.46 7.96 -43.46
N ILE A 734 39.72 7.56 -44.50
CA ILE A 734 40.27 7.07 -45.77
C ILE A 734 40.39 8.19 -46.80
N GLU A 735 39.32 8.96 -47.00
CA GLU A 735 39.20 9.93 -48.10
C GLU A 735 39.36 11.38 -47.60
N GLY A 736 39.21 11.62 -46.29
CA GLY A 736 39.28 12.96 -45.71
C GLY A 736 40.69 13.48 -45.47
N ASP A 737 40.81 14.80 -45.36
CA ASP A 737 42.01 15.47 -44.85
C ASP A 737 42.11 15.22 -43.33
N ILE A 738 43.08 14.40 -42.90
CA ILE A 738 43.28 14.01 -41.50
C ILE A 738 44.74 14.15 -41.07
N ASN A 739 44.96 14.44 -39.79
CA ASN A 739 46.26 14.35 -39.14
C ASN A 739 46.29 13.09 -38.26
N LEU A 740 46.81 11.99 -38.82
CA LEU A 740 46.86 10.71 -38.12
C LEU A 740 47.69 10.77 -36.83
N GLN A 741 48.74 11.59 -36.78
CA GLN A 741 49.53 11.78 -35.55
C GLN A 741 48.68 12.39 -34.44
N TYR A 742 47.86 13.39 -34.76
CA TYR A 742 46.96 13.99 -33.79
C TYR A 742 45.93 12.97 -33.29
N ILE A 743 45.31 12.22 -34.20
CA ILE A 743 44.31 11.20 -33.84
C ILE A 743 44.96 10.17 -32.91
N ALA A 744 46.04 9.51 -33.36
CA ALA A 744 46.69 8.44 -32.61
C ALA A 744 47.17 8.88 -31.21
N ARG A 745 47.65 10.12 -31.06
CA ARG A 745 48.09 10.66 -29.75
C ARG A 745 46.95 10.78 -28.73
N ASN A 746 45.73 11.00 -29.19
CA ASN A 746 44.57 11.24 -28.33
C ASN A 746 43.72 9.98 -28.09
N LEU A 747 44.12 8.83 -28.63
CA LEU A 747 43.39 7.57 -28.45
C LEU A 747 43.86 6.79 -27.21
N SER A 748 42.92 6.04 -26.65
CA SER A 748 43.22 4.94 -25.73
C SER A 748 43.96 3.82 -26.48
N LEU A 749 44.56 2.89 -25.72
CA LEU A 749 45.18 1.70 -26.29
C LEU A 749 44.18 0.91 -27.16
N THR A 750 42.96 0.70 -26.67
CA THR A 750 41.87 0.03 -27.41
C THR A 750 41.48 0.81 -28.67
N GLY A 751 41.43 2.14 -28.58
CA GLY A 751 41.20 3.02 -29.73
C GLY A 751 42.26 2.87 -30.82
N LEU A 752 43.54 2.76 -30.44
CA LEU A 752 44.64 2.53 -31.38
C LEU A 752 44.51 1.20 -32.14
N PHE A 753 44.11 0.13 -31.46
CA PHE A 753 43.84 -1.15 -32.12
C PHE A 753 42.64 -1.10 -33.08
N LYS A 754 41.59 -0.36 -32.74
CA LYS A 754 40.44 -0.14 -33.64
C LYS A 754 40.86 0.67 -34.87
N LEU A 755 41.66 1.71 -34.68
CA LEU A 755 42.24 2.51 -35.76
C LEU A 755 43.13 1.66 -36.67
N GLU A 756 44.05 0.87 -36.10
CA GLU A 756 44.88 -0.07 -36.87
C GLU A 756 44.02 -1.02 -37.71
N TYR A 757 42.99 -1.62 -37.10
CA TYR A 757 42.12 -2.55 -37.80
C TYR A 757 41.44 -1.91 -39.02
N ILE A 758 40.94 -0.67 -38.88
CA ILE A 758 40.36 0.09 -39.99
C ILE A 758 41.42 0.30 -41.08
N LEU A 759 42.59 0.82 -40.73
CA LEU A 759 43.65 1.13 -41.70
C LEU A 759 44.16 -0.12 -42.43
N LYS A 760 44.31 -1.25 -41.73
CA LYS A 760 44.85 -2.51 -42.28
C LYS A 760 43.90 -3.18 -43.28
N ASN A 761 42.58 -3.12 -43.05
CA ASN A 761 41.59 -3.88 -43.83
C ASN A 761 40.95 -3.08 -44.98
N ASN A 762 41.37 -1.85 -45.22
CA ASN A 762 40.86 -1.03 -46.32
C ASN A 762 41.60 -1.32 -47.64
N LEU A 763 40.84 -1.75 -48.65
CA LEU A 763 41.31 -2.17 -49.97
C LEU A 763 42.00 -1.07 -50.82
N LYS A 764 41.92 0.19 -50.40
CA LYS A 764 42.34 1.33 -51.23
C LYS A 764 43.71 1.94 -50.91
N SER A 765 44.42 1.53 -49.86
CA SER A 765 45.40 2.46 -49.25
C SER A 765 46.88 2.12 -49.41
N SER A 766 47.65 3.20 -49.58
CA SER A 766 49.08 3.38 -49.31
C SER A 766 49.47 3.20 -47.84
N PHE A 767 48.59 2.63 -47.00
CA PHE A 767 48.84 2.47 -45.58
C PHE A 767 49.51 1.12 -45.27
N ASN A 768 50.75 1.17 -44.77
CA ASN A 768 51.54 0.03 -44.32
C ASN A 768 51.74 0.05 -42.78
N ASN A 769 52.46 -0.95 -42.27
CA ASN A 769 52.84 -1.10 -40.86
C ASN A 769 53.62 0.09 -40.26
N ARG A 770 54.12 1.02 -41.08
CA ARG A 770 54.84 2.22 -40.64
C ARG A 770 53.96 3.45 -40.53
N VAL A 771 52.73 3.46 -41.05
CA VAL A 771 51.93 4.69 -41.22
C VAL A 771 51.70 5.48 -39.95
N ILE A 772 51.33 4.81 -38.85
CA ILE A 772 51.13 5.47 -37.56
C ILE A 772 52.46 6.09 -37.10
N PHE A 773 53.58 5.38 -37.25
CA PHE A 773 54.91 5.84 -36.89
C PHE A 773 55.42 6.98 -37.80
N ASP A 774 55.36 6.80 -39.12
CA ASP A 774 55.82 7.75 -40.13
C ASP A 774 54.98 9.05 -40.07
N SER A 775 53.69 8.97 -39.69
CA SER A 775 52.85 10.16 -39.47
C SER A 775 53.35 11.08 -38.36
N MET A 776 54.24 10.61 -37.47
CA MET A 776 54.74 11.38 -36.33
C MET A 776 55.81 12.43 -36.70
N GLY A 777 56.26 12.48 -37.96
CA GLY A 777 57.11 13.54 -38.51
C GLY A 777 58.57 13.56 -38.02
N GLU A 778 59.25 14.71 -38.17
CA GLU A 778 60.68 14.88 -37.86
C GLU A 778 61.01 14.96 -36.35
N ILE A 779 60.01 15.02 -35.47
CA ILE A 779 60.22 15.07 -34.01
C ILE A 779 60.44 13.65 -33.47
N LYS A 780 61.65 13.15 -33.71
CA LYS A 780 62.11 11.79 -33.44
C LYS A 780 62.49 11.55 -31.96
N TRP A 781 61.66 12.05 -31.03
CA TRP A 781 61.62 11.67 -29.59
C TRP A 781 60.37 10.81 -29.25
N LEU A 782 59.73 10.31 -30.31
CA LEU A 782 58.96 9.08 -30.60
C LEU A 782 58.03 8.38 -29.61
N PHE A 783 58.18 8.50 -28.30
CA PHE A 783 57.20 7.91 -27.36
C PHE A 783 56.97 8.77 -26.12
N ASN A 784 57.65 9.92 -25.99
CA ASN A 784 57.57 10.75 -24.78
C ASN A 784 56.15 11.30 -24.50
N ASN A 785 55.31 11.46 -25.52
CA ASN A 785 54.03 12.19 -25.41
C ASN A 785 52.78 11.32 -25.19
N SER A 786 52.85 9.99 -25.29
CA SER A 786 51.67 9.11 -25.08
C SER A 786 52.08 7.68 -24.72
N ASN A 787 51.77 7.24 -23.50
CA ASN A 787 52.10 5.88 -23.05
C ASN A 787 51.33 4.80 -23.83
N ASN A 788 50.11 5.10 -24.30
CA ASN A 788 49.29 4.16 -25.08
C ASN A 788 49.94 3.72 -26.40
N ILE A 789 50.72 4.59 -27.05
CA ILE A 789 51.42 4.24 -28.31
C ILE A 789 52.57 3.26 -28.04
N LEU A 790 53.29 3.45 -26.92
CA LEU A 790 54.31 2.49 -26.49
C LEU A 790 53.67 1.13 -26.21
N ASP A 791 52.61 1.13 -25.42
CA ASP A 791 51.85 -0.07 -25.04
C ASP A 791 51.33 -0.81 -26.29
N PHE A 792 50.83 -0.07 -27.30
CA PHE A 792 50.40 -0.62 -28.58
C PHE A 792 51.53 -1.35 -29.30
N TYR A 793 52.68 -0.70 -29.49
CA TYR A 793 53.80 -1.33 -30.20
C TYR A 793 54.36 -2.53 -29.42
N ILE A 794 54.48 -2.46 -28.09
CA ILE A 794 54.88 -3.60 -27.24
C ILE A 794 54.03 -4.84 -27.55
N LEU A 795 52.70 -4.68 -27.64
CA LEU A 795 51.80 -5.79 -27.95
C LEU A 795 51.92 -6.28 -29.40
N LYS A 796 52.40 -5.44 -30.32
CA LYS A 796 52.66 -5.78 -31.74
C LYS A 796 54.03 -6.39 -32.01
N LEU A 797 54.85 -6.59 -30.99
CA LEU A 797 56.25 -6.99 -31.14
C LEU A 797 56.44 -8.43 -31.69
N ILE A 798 55.43 -9.27 -31.51
CA ILE A 798 55.37 -10.62 -32.09
C ILE A 798 54.52 -10.71 -33.36
N ASP A 799 53.88 -9.61 -33.79
CA ASP A 799 53.08 -9.56 -35.01
C ASP A 799 54.00 -9.39 -36.22
N SER A 800 54.01 -10.39 -37.11
CA SER A 800 54.85 -10.40 -38.31
C SER A 800 54.57 -9.22 -39.24
N TYR A 801 53.36 -8.63 -39.17
CA TYR A 801 53.01 -7.43 -39.91
C TYR A 801 53.96 -6.26 -39.60
N TYR A 802 54.50 -6.16 -38.38
CA TYR A 802 55.41 -5.07 -37.96
C TYR A 802 56.89 -5.40 -38.07
N PHE A 803 57.27 -6.58 -38.57
CA PHE A 803 58.67 -7.04 -38.57
C PHE A 803 59.65 -6.01 -39.16
N ASN A 804 59.31 -5.41 -40.31
CA ASN A 804 60.17 -4.42 -40.97
C ASN A 804 60.36 -3.13 -40.14
N LEU A 805 59.35 -2.74 -39.35
CA LEU A 805 59.44 -1.57 -38.48
C LEU A 805 60.42 -1.82 -37.32
N TYR A 806 60.42 -3.03 -36.77
CA TYR A 806 61.38 -3.45 -35.73
C TYR A 806 62.82 -3.62 -36.23
N GLN A 807 63.06 -3.59 -37.55
CA GLN A 807 64.42 -3.52 -38.13
C GLN A 807 64.88 -2.08 -38.37
N ASP A 808 63.98 -1.09 -38.26
CA ASP A 808 64.30 0.32 -38.43
C ASP A 808 65.06 0.84 -37.18
N LYS A 809 66.31 1.27 -37.39
CA LYS A 809 67.19 1.74 -36.31
C LYS A 809 66.60 2.92 -35.56
N GLU A 810 65.88 3.79 -36.26
CA GLU A 810 65.31 4.99 -35.66
C GLU A 810 64.12 4.65 -34.76
N PHE A 811 63.25 3.74 -35.23
CA PHE A 811 62.15 3.20 -34.44
C PHE A 811 62.67 2.52 -33.16
N ILE A 812 63.61 1.59 -33.29
CA ILE A 812 64.14 0.81 -32.16
C ILE A 812 64.80 1.71 -31.11
N ASN A 813 65.59 2.69 -31.53
CA ASN A 813 66.23 3.63 -30.61
C ASN A 813 65.20 4.44 -29.81
N GLY A 814 64.15 4.93 -30.48
CA GLY A 814 63.05 5.64 -29.80
C GLY A 814 62.24 4.75 -28.86
N PHE A 815 61.91 3.53 -29.32
CA PHE A 815 61.14 2.55 -28.57
C PHE A 815 61.87 2.12 -27.29
N LYS A 816 63.15 1.77 -27.41
CA LYS A 816 64.02 1.41 -26.30
C LYS A 816 64.15 2.54 -25.28
N SER A 817 64.45 3.76 -25.71
CA SER A 817 64.64 4.90 -24.81
C SER A 817 63.43 5.20 -23.93
N LYS A 818 62.21 5.11 -24.48
CA LYS A 818 61.00 5.29 -23.67
C LYS A 818 60.69 4.07 -22.81
N LEU A 819 60.88 2.86 -23.33
CA LEU A 819 60.68 1.63 -22.55
C LEU A 819 61.55 1.64 -21.29
N GLU A 820 62.84 2.00 -21.41
CA GLU A 820 63.75 2.17 -20.26
C GLU A 820 63.23 3.22 -19.28
N ARG A 821 62.72 4.37 -19.78
CA ARG A 821 62.13 5.41 -18.93
C ARG A 821 60.87 4.95 -18.18
N GLN A 822 60.06 4.07 -18.77
CA GLN A 822 58.85 3.53 -18.11
C GLN A 822 59.19 2.47 -17.07
N LEU A 823 60.15 1.59 -17.36
CA LEU A 823 60.57 0.52 -16.44
C LEU A 823 61.35 1.04 -15.22
N ASN A 824 62.02 2.20 -15.33
CA ASN A 824 62.69 2.88 -14.22
C ASN A 824 61.77 3.34 -13.06
N PHE A 825 60.44 3.15 -13.18
CA PHE A 825 59.46 3.39 -12.12
C PHE A 825 59.19 2.16 -11.21
N ASN A 826 60.16 1.25 -11.04
CA ASN A 826 60.10 0.03 -10.22
C ASN A 826 59.11 -1.06 -10.71
N MET A 827 59.04 -1.32 -12.02
CA MET A 827 58.22 -2.42 -12.58
C MET A 827 59.07 -3.31 -13.51
N THR A 828 58.98 -4.63 -13.37
CA THR A 828 59.65 -5.57 -14.26
C THR A 828 58.99 -5.60 -15.65
N THR A 829 59.70 -6.07 -16.68
CA THR A 829 59.12 -6.25 -18.02
C THR A 829 57.93 -7.20 -18.03
N GLU A 830 57.93 -8.20 -17.14
CA GLU A 830 56.84 -9.16 -17.00
C GLU A 830 55.60 -8.50 -16.40
N GLU A 831 55.75 -7.82 -15.25
CA GLU A 831 54.66 -7.05 -14.62
C GLU A 831 54.09 -5.98 -15.56
N TYR A 832 54.93 -5.30 -16.34
CA TYR A 832 54.50 -4.26 -17.28
C TYR A 832 53.69 -4.84 -18.45
N VAL A 833 54.14 -5.97 -19.04
CA VAL A 833 53.40 -6.65 -20.12
C VAL A 833 52.08 -7.22 -19.61
N ASP A 834 52.05 -7.74 -18.37
CA ASP A 834 50.82 -8.19 -17.75
C ASP A 834 49.83 -7.05 -17.54
N ALA A 835 50.28 -5.92 -16.96
CA ALA A 835 49.44 -4.75 -16.74
C ALA A 835 48.86 -4.16 -18.03
N ILE A 836 49.63 -4.15 -19.14
CA ILE A 836 49.14 -3.68 -20.44
C ILE A 836 48.14 -4.66 -21.05
N SER A 837 48.41 -5.97 -20.94
CA SER A 837 47.55 -7.00 -21.49
C SER A 837 46.16 -7.01 -20.85
N GLU A 838 46.07 -6.67 -19.55
CA GLU A 838 44.78 -6.50 -18.86
C GLU A 838 43.95 -5.34 -19.44
N LYS A 839 44.59 -4.24 -19.89
CA LYS A 839 43.90 -3.08 -20.47
C LYS A 839 43.18 -3.39 -21.80
N ILE A 840 43.61 -4.42 -22.53
CA ILE A 840 43.07 -4.78 -23.85
C ILE A 840 42.23 -6.05 -23.86
N TYR A 841 41.97 -6.66 -22.70
CA TYR A 841 41.20 -7.90 -22.59
C TYR A 841 39.85 -7.85 -23.34
N VAL A 842 39.24 -6.67 -23.44
CA VAL A 842 37.98 -6.43 -24.15
C VAL A 842 38.11 -6.53 -25.68
N PHE A 843 39.30 -6.32 -26.24
CA PHE A 843 39.55 -6.29 -27.68
C PHE A 843 40.20 -7.59 -28.21
N GLU A 844 41.13 -8.18 -27.44
CA GLU A 844 41.85 -9.41 -27.81
C GLU A 844 42.50 -10.07 -26.57
N ILE A 845 42.36 -11.39 -26.43
CA ILE A 845 43.02 -12.15 -25.35
C ILE A 845 44.46 -12.43 -25.76
N VAL A 846 45.43 -11.81 -25.10
CA VAL A 846 46.86 -12.13 -25.28
C VAL A 846 47.17 -13.41 -24.50
N SER A 847 47.48 -14.50 -25.21
CA SER A 847 47.81 -15.79 -24.59
C SER A 847 49.08 -15.72 -23.73
N THR A 848 49.18 -16.57 -22.71
CA THR A 848 50.38 -16.66 -21.84
C THR A 848 51.66 -16.93 -22.64
N SER A 849 51.56 -17.71 -23.73
CA SER A 849 52.69 -17.96 -24.63
C SER A 849 53.13 -16.69 -25.37
N ASN A 850 52.16 -15.89 -25.84
CA ASN A 850 52.43 -14.61 -26.50
C ASN A 850 53.04 -13.60 -25.54
N LYS A 851 52.54 -13.53 -24.30
CA LYS A 851 53.13 -12.68 -23.24
C LYS A 851 54.59 -13.01 -23.00
N ARG A 852 54.94 -14.30 -22.80
CA ARG A 852 56.32 -14.74 -22.61
C ARG A 852 57.20 -14.41 -23.82
N ALA A 853 56.69 -14.58 -25.04
CA ALA A 853 57.42 -14.25 -26.25
C ALA A 853 57.68 -12.73 -26.39
N ILE A 854 56.69 -11.89 -26.02
CA ILE A 854 56.84 -10.44 -25.95
C ILE A 854 57.91 -10.06 -24.91
N VAL A 855 57.81 -10.59 -23.67
CA VAL A 855 58.79 -10.34 -22.59
C VAL A 855 60.21 -10.73 -23.01
N SER A 856 60.38 -11.91 -23.60
CA SER A 856 61.68 -12.40 -24.10
C SER A 856 62.29 -11.41 -25.08
N LYS A 857 61.55 -11.00 -26.12
CA LYS A 857 62.07 -10.09 -27.13
C LYS A 857 62.22 -8.64 -26.61
N LEU A 858 61.43 -8.19 -25.64
CA LEU A 858 61.64 -6.91 -24.98
C LEU A 858 62.97 -6.89 -24.23
N ASN A 859 63.28 -7.98 -23.50
CA ASN A 859 64.56 -8.15 -22.83
C ASN A 859 65.73 -8.16 -23.81
N ASP A 860 65.58 -8.80 -24.98
CA ASP A 860 66.59 -8.76 -26.04
C ASP A 860 66.87 -7.32 -26.52
N ILE A 861 65.82 -6.53 -26.75
CA ILE A 861 65.94 -5.12 -27.17
C ILE A 861 66.62 -4.27 -26.07
N LEU A 862 66.25 -4.47 -24.80
CA LEU A 862 66.86 -3.77 -23.66
C LEU A 862 68.34 -4.15 -23.47
N ASN A 863 68.69 -5.42 -23.65
CA ASN A 863 70.05 -5.93 -23.48
C ASN A 863 70.99 -5.68 -24.66
N THR A 864 70.48 -5.19 -25.80
CA THR A 864 71.30 -4.83 -26.96
C THR A 864 72.17 -3.60 -26.64
N GLN A 865 73.49 -3.77 -26.48
CA GLN A 865 74.42 -2.67 -26.17
C GLN A 865 74.50 -1.62 -27.29
N ASN A 866 74.40 -0.34 -26.92
CA ASN A 866 74.66 0.80 -27.80
C ASN A 866 76.10 0.74 -28.33
N SER A 867 76.30 0.28 -29.57
CA SER A 867 77.50 0.69 -30.29
C SER A 867 77.40 2.21 -30.52
N LYS A 868 78.37 2.96 -29.99
CA LYS A 868 78.55 4.39 -30.25
C LYS A 868 78.43 4.65 -31.75
N ILE A 869 77.36 5.31 -32.19
CA ILE A 869 77.26 5.84 -33.55
C ILE A 869 76.92 7.32 -33.45
N ASP A 870 77.87 8.09 -33.96
CA ASP A 870 77.98 9.54 -33.98
C ASP A 870 76.77 10.20 -34.66
N ILE A 871 76.17 11.19 -34.00
CA ILE A 871 75.15 12.06 -34.59
C ILE A 871 75.86 13.01 -35.55
N LYS A 872 76.12 12.58 -36.79
CA LYS A 872 76.50 13.48 -37.89
C LYS A 872 76.28 12.84 -39.26
N LYS A 873 75.09 13.05 -39.83
CA LYS A 873 74.90 13.43 -41.25
C LYS A 873 73.41 13.65 -41.54
N THR A 874 73.03 14.92 -41.51
CA THR A 874 71.91 15.46 -42.29
C THR A 874 72.11 15.08 -43.77
N ARG A 875 71.33 14.12 -44.28
CA ARG A 875 71.13 13.96 -45.72
C ARG A 875 69.91 14.78 -46.12
N ARG A 876 70.17 15.96 -46.70
CA ARG A 876 69.21 16.70 -47.51
C ARG A 876 68.74 15.78 -48.65
N TYR A 877 67.47 15.41 -48.66
CA TYR A 877 66.82 14.97 -49.89
C TYR A 877 66.22 16.18 -50.60
N ARG A 878 66.68 16.44 -51.83
CA ARG A 878 66.07 17.38 -52.76
C ARG A 878 64.73 16.80 -53.21
N TYR A 879 63.68 17.63 -53.13
CA TYR A 879 62.42 17.39 -53.82
C TYR A 879 62.65 17.17 -55.32
N LYS A 880 61.91 16.20 -55.87
CA LYS A 880 61.28 16.32 -57.18
C LYS A 880 59.83 15.90 -57.04
#